data_AF-A0A4Q3A603-F1
#
_entry.id   AF-A0A4Q3A603-F1
#
_cell.length_a   1.000
_cell.length_b   1.000
_cell.length_c   1.000
_cell.angle_alpha   90.00
_cell.angle_beta   90.00
_cell.angle_gamma   90.00
#
_symmetry.space_group_name_H-M   'P 1'
#
loop_
_entity.id
_entity.type
_entity.pdbx_description
1 polymer ?
#
loop_
_entity_poly.entity_id
_entity_poly.type
_entity_poly.pdbx_seq_one_letter_code
_entity_poly.pdbx_strand_id
1 'polypeptide(L)'
;VLNNSQATGKLTLANPINLNGAARTLQVDANVAELSGGVNGAVGLSKTGGGTLVISGASGWTGDLTLGAGDSNTVGIVRATHSQAFGPNGSAKNITLTGLNRATAIIELDGGVTIDASKTLRTSGKSYVGAGGTAVGVLQSLRSISGNNSWEGNFLINATGGGYGVESQAGTLTFGASPVTTSVIRNDVGGVRPVYFIGAGDFVLNSKVADNVANDTGIFKTGTGNLSIPRADNDFDVVPNLFNGSTEIVSLTNTGLQSSLGVASGINLGSTLRYTGSGDTSDRVFGFYQSGATLDASGSGPLVLSALSMSHLTGLASTPAIPFAAGVSTVTLNEGSLIIPGQSITGTGIAANTTVTEINPNTRVVTLSQPTSAATTTAPTLTFGGANNFDRTLTLTGTNTGNNSLAAPLSNPAGTGKLGVTKTGPGAWILNGLSQTYSGPTMVTQGTLGFDGAFPFNSELTVPSGSTLSLANVTLPVNENTGRALDIDGALTIDGPVSVALPGASPTGTFTVLEYGSITGTANLTSNYRGSSFSGGANSATMTVSTPGVALTWTGALDNVWNTMTTANWKNPVNAPETFFWADSVKFDDAGAAIAPFVELVGELRPASMTIDSSLDYTFQGTGTLAGPFPLTKTGSSTDTINGNHTFTGGITINNGTLKPQTSQALGGNGNDIKVNSGGMLDTNGAMTASRDYDAIIAGTGVDGGGAIVNNSTDHQFGFGSLTLSGNATVGGAGRWDVRPIVAGNGVVDLAGFTLTKTGNNFIGIIDSTLSNDGTINLN
;
A
#
# COMPACT_ATOMS: atom_id res chain seq x y z
N VAL A 1 -0.88 56.48 -14.24
CA VAL A 1 -2.10 55.66 -14.34
C VAL A 1 -2.26 55.23 -15.78
N LEU A 2 -2.32 53.93 -16.06
CA LEU A 2 -2.67 53.39 -17.36
C LEU A 2 -4.05 52.78 -17.23
N ASN A 3 -5.06 53.56 -17.62
CA ASN A 3 -6.46 53.18 -17.45
C ASN A 3 -6.98 52.38 -18.65
N ASN A 4 -7.97 51.54 -18.39
CA ASN A 4 -8.63 50.67 -19.36
C ASN A 4 -9.41 51.43 -20.46
N SER A 5 -9.67 52.74 -20.28
CA SER A 5 -10.53 53.49 -21.19
C SER A 5 -9.85 53.94 -22.49
N GLN A 6 -8.51 53.94 -22.57
CA GLN A 6 -7.78 54.51 -23.72
C GLN A 6 -6.55 53.73 -24.23
N ALA A 7 -6.04 52.72 -23.51
CA ALA A 7 -4.82 52.00 -23.92
C ALA A 7 -5.16 50.72 -24.72
N THR A 8 -4.83 50.68 -26.01
CA THR A 8 -5.02 49.51 -26.90
C THR A 8 -3.74 48.70 -27.14
N GLY A 9 -2.60 49.10 -26.55
CA GLY A 9 -1.30 48.46 -26.78
C GLY A 9 -0.33 48.59 -25.61
N LYS A 10 0.84 47.97 -25.74
CA LYS A 10 1.94 48.03 -24.78
C LYS A 10 2.53 49.45 -24.69
N LEU A 11 2.69 49.98 -23.48
CA LEU A 11 3.45 51.23 -23.25
C LEU A 11 4.86 50.89 -22.78
N THR A 12 5.90 51.44 -23.42
CA THR A 12 7.29 51.32 -22.97
C THR A 12 7.86 52.68 -22.58
N LEU A 13 8.37 52.78 -21.35
CA LEU A 13 9.12 53.94 -20.84
C LEU A 13 10.62 53.63 -20.91
N ALA A 14 11.27 54.20 -21.92
CA ALA A 14 12.67 53.94 -22.24
C ALA A 14 13.67 54.56 -21.25
N ASN A 15 13.35 55.74 -20.71
CA ASN A 15 14.19 56.43 -19.74
C ASN A 15 13.83 56.05 -18.30
N PRO A 16 14.79 56.08 -17.36
CA PRO A 16 14.51 55.78 -15.96
C PRO A 16 13.47 56.73 -15.36
N ILE A 17 12.53 56.17 -14.57
CA ILE A 17 11.60 56.99 -13.78
C ILE A 17 12.24 57.28 -12.42
N ASN A 18 12.35 58.55 -12.04
CA ASN A 18 12.78 58.95 -10.69
C ASN A 18 11.55 59.24 -9.80
N LEU A 19 11.44 58.54 -8.67
CA LEU A 19 10.34 58.69 -7.72
C LEU A 19 10.40 60.00 -6.90
N ASN A 20 11.52 60.74 -6.96
CA ASN A 20 11.77 62.01 -6.27
C ASN A 20 11.52 61.94 -4.75
N GLY A 21 11.96 60.86 -4.11
CA GLY A 21 12.00 60.75 -2.64
C GLY A 21 10.64 60.64 -1.92
N ALA A 22 9.52 60.40 -2.61
CA ALA A 22 8.24 60.06 -1.96
C ALA A 22 7.58 58.81 -2.57
N ALA A 23 6.89 58.02 -1.74
CA ALA A 23 6.25 56.77 -2.18
C ALA A 23 5.29 57.03 -3.35
N ARG A 24 5.25 56.10 -4.32
CA ARG A 24 4.44 56.23 -5.53
C ARG A 24 3.63 54.98 -5.81
N THR A 25 2.49 55.19 -6.45
CA THR A 25 1.64 54.12 -6.98
C THR A 25 1.69 54.14 -8.50
N LEU A 26 2.07 53.02 -9.09
CA LEU A 26 1.94 52.73 -10.51
C LEU A 26 0.67 51.92 -10.73
N GLN A 27 -0.38 52.59 -11.18
CA GLN A 27 -1.62 51.92 -11.57
C GLN A 27 -1.54 51.48 -13.02
N VAL A 28 -1.70 50.16 -13.25
CA VAL A 28 -1.80 49.54 -14.58
C VAL A 28 -3.03 48.65 -14.58
N ASP A 29 -4.13 49.15 -15.16
CA ASP A 29 -5.44 48.50 -15.06
C ASP A 29 -5.63 47.36 -16.08
N ALA A 30 -4.98 47.45 -17.24
CA ALA A 30 -5.05 46.44 -18.31
C ALA A 30 -3.75 46.45 -19.16
N ASN A 31 -3.59 45.45 -20.04
CA ASN A 31 -2.47 45.31 -20.99
C ASN A 31 -1.09 45.25 -20.31
N VAL A 32 -0.07 45.83 -20.94
CA VAL A 32 1.34 45.76 -20.54
C VAL A 32 1.95 47.16 -20.46
N ALA A 33 2.60 47.46 -19.35
CA ALA A 33 3.45 48.63 -19.15
C ALA A 33 4.89 48.17 -18.91
N GLU A 34 5.85 48.64 -19.68
CA GLU A 34 7.25 48.27 -19.55
C GLU A 34 8.11 49.46 -19.12
N LEU A 35 8.91 49.26 -18.08
CA LEU A 35 9.91 50.20 -17.58
C LEU A 35 11.30 49.70 -17.99
N SER A 36 11.69 49.95 -19.24
CA SER A 36 12.98 49.46 -19.77
C SER A 36 14.15 50.32 -19.32
N GLY A 37 13.91 51.58 -18.93
CA GLY A 37 14.91 52.41 -18.26
C GLY A 37 15.05 52.16 -16.76
N GLY A 38 14.22 51.29 -16.17
CA GLY A 38 14.18 51.04 -14.72
C GLY A 38 13.56 52.17 -13.89
N VAL A 39 13.61 52.02 -12.57
CA VAL A 39 13.04 52.97 -11.59
C VAL A 39 14.08 53.32 -10.52
N ASN A 40 14.18 54.60 -10.15
CA ASN A 40 15.16 55.15 -9.21
C ASN A 40 14.49 55.93 -8.05
N GLY A 41 15.11 55.92 -6.86
CA GLY A 41 14.68 56.72 -5.70
C GLY A 41 14.58 55.94 -4.38
N ALA A 42 14.64 56.61 -3.24
CA ALA A 42 14.81 55.97 -1.91
C ALA A 42 13.52 55.45 -1.23
N VAL A 43 12.40 55.35 -1.95
CA VAL A 43 11.05 55.21 -1.39
C VAL A 43 10.28 54.05 -2.00
N GLY A 44 9.25 53.61 -1.29
CA GLY A 44 8.44 52.46 -1.69
C GLY A 44 7.63 52.68 -2.98
N LEU A 45 7.38 51.57 -3.67
CA LEU A 45 6.61 51.48 -4.91
C LEU A 45 5.38 50.61 -4.69
N SER A 46 4.20 51.06 -5.11
CA SER A 46 3.00 50.22 -5.16
C SER A 46 2.52 50.00 -6.58
N LYS A 47 2.07 48.78 -6.91
CA LYS A 47 1.40 48.44 -8.17
C LYS A 47 -0.07 48.14 -7.91
N THR A 48 -0.97 48.76 -8.65
CA THR A 48 -2.42 48.48 -8.62
C THR A 48 -2.96 48.18 -10.02
N GLY A 49 -4.16 47.61 -10.10
CA GLY A 49 -4.84 47.24 -11.36
C GLY A 49 -4.42 45.88 -11.92
N GLY A 50 -5.25 45.33 -12.82
CA GLY A 50 -5.14 43.98 -13.38
C GLY A 50 -4.14 43.79 -14.53
N GLY A 51 -3.47 44.84 -15.00
CA GLY A 51 -2.48 44.75 -16.07
C GLY A 51 -1.08 44.32 -15.60
N THR A 52 -0.22 44.00 -16.56
CA THR A 52 1.19 43.60 -16.34
C THR A 52 2.12 44.80 -16.31
N LEU A 53 2.92 44.94 -15.25
CA LEU A 53 4.07 45.85 -15.18
C LEU A 53 5.36 45.06 -15.42
N VAL A 54 5.99 45.23 -16.57
CA VAL A 54 7.31 44.68 -16.90
C VAL A 54 8.39 45.66 -16.44
N ILE A 55 9.39 45.18 -15.73
CA ILE A 55 10.60 45.93 -15.37
C ILE A 55 11.78 45.20 -16.01
N SER A 56 12.23 45.75 -17.14
CA SER A 56 13.26 45.15 -17.99
C SER A 56 14.61 45.84 -17.90
N GLY A 57 14.68 47.01 -17.26
CA GLY A 57 15.92 47.71 -16.94
C GLY A 57 16.40 47.47 -15.50
N ALA A 58 17.69 47.66 -15.27
CA ALA A 58 18.26 47.77 -13.93
C ALA A 58 17.61 48.94 -13.18
N SER A 59 17.21 48.70 -11.94
CA SER A 59 16.54 49.70 -11.12
C SER A 59 17.36 50.06 -9.88
N GLY A 60 17.35 51.34 -9.50
CA GLY A 60 18.08 51.89 -8.36
C GLY A 60 17.24 52.15 -7.11
N TRP A 61 15.94 51.82 -7.10
CA TRP A 61 15.10 52.12 -5.94
C TRP A 61 15.36 51.20 -4.74
N THR A 62 15.35 51.75 -3.53
CA THR A 62 15.70 50.99 -2.30
C THR A 62 14.51 50.64 -1.42
N GLY A 63 13.38 51.36 -1.50
CA GLY A 63 12.18 51.05 -0.70
C GLY A 63 11.38 49.83 -1.15
N ASP A 64 10.46 49.36 -0.30
CA ASP A 64 9.65 48.16 -0.51
C ASP A 64 8.74 48.24 -1.76
N LEU A 65 8.42 47.07 -2.33
CA LEU A 65 7.43 46.92 -3.39
C LEU A 65 6.16 46.29 -2.82
N THR A 66 5.01 46.93 -3.01
CA THR A 66 3.70 46.42 -2.58
C THR A 66 2.76 46.26 -3.78
N LEU A 67 2.29 45.05 -4.04
CA LEU A 67 1.30 44.79 -5.09
C LEU A 67 -0.08 44.77 -4.44
N GLY A 68 -0.91 45.76 -4.79
CA GLY A 68 -2.29 45.91 -4.35
C GLY A 68 -3.22 44.82 -4.90
N ALA A 69 -4.36 44.62 -4.25
CA ALA A 69 -5.41 43.79 -4.81
C ALA A 69 -5.93 44.37 -6.14
N GLY A 70 -5.92 43.60 -7.23
CA GLY A 70 -6.80 43.84 -8.38
C GLY A 70 -8.26 43.90 -7.96
N ASP A 71 -9.13 44.37 -8.86
CA ASP A 71 -10.57 44.25 -8.64
C ASP A 71 -10.98 42.76 -8.54
N SER A 72 -12.24 42.49 -8.18
CA SER A 72 -12.71 41.13 -7.93
C SER A 72 -12.55 40.15 -9.10
N ASN A 73 -12.09 40.58 -10.29
CA ASN A 73 -12.03 39.76 -11.50
C ASN A 73 -10.69 39.81 -12.25
N THR A 74 -9.65 40.53 -11.77
CA THR A 74 -8.37 40.65 -12.49
C THR A 74 -7.13 40.46 -11.60
N VAL A 75 -6.09 39.83 -12.16
CA VAL A 75 -4.82 39.54 -11.46
C VAL A 75 -3.75 40.53 -11.91
N GLY A 76 -3.23 41.35 -10.99
CA GLY A 76 -2.11 42.25 -11.29
C GLY A 76 -0.79 41.50 -11.42
N ILE A 77 0.02 41.81 -12.43
CA ILE A 77 1.32 41.13 -12.62
C ILE A 77 2.45 42.15 -12.53
N VAL A 78 3.54 41.79 -11.85
CA VAL A 78 4.84 42.46 -12.00
C VAL A 78 5.84 41.45 -12.54
N ARG A 79 6.39 41.71 -13.72
CA ARG A 79 7.34 40.84 -14.42
C ARG A 79 8.74 41.45 -14.39
N ALA A 80 9.70 40.72 -13.87
CA ALA A 80 11.12 41.04 -13.96
C ALA A 80 11.74 40.29 -15.14
N THR A 81 12.37 41.02 -16.05
CA THR A 81 13.22 40.44 -17.12
C THR A 81 14.69 40.85 -16.97
N HIS A 82 15.06 41.33 -15.77
CA HIS A 82 16.41 41.74 -15.42
C HIS A 82 16.66 41.46 -13.93
N SER A 83 17.86 41.00 -13.57
CA SER A 83 18.23 40.60 -12.19
C SER A 83 18.11 41.72 -11.14
N GLN A 84 18.30 42.96 -11.56
CA GLN A 84 18.13 44.17 -10.72
C GLN A 84 16.78 44.87 -10.93
N ALA A 85 15.78 44.17 -11.47
CA ALA A 85 14.44 44.74 -11.66
C ALA A 85 13.82 45.22 -10.34
N PHE A 86 14.14 44.57 -9.21
CA PHE A 86 13.67 44.95 -7.87
C PHE A 86 14.71 45.71 -7.07
N GLY A 87 15.52 46.56 -7.72
CA GLY A 87 16.54 47.37 -7.06
C GLY A 87 17.96 46.75 -7.09
N PRO A 88 18.96 47.45 -6.54
CA PRO A 88 20.35 46.99 -6.55
C PRO A 88 20.57 45.70 -5.75
N ASN A 89 21.60 44.95 -6.13
CA ASN A 89 22.04 43.76 -5.39
C ASN A 89 22.47 44.15 -3.96
N GLY A 90 22.13 43.32 -2.97
CA GLY A 90 22.44 43.59 -1.56
C GLY A 90 21.57 44.65 -0.89
N SER A 91 20.72 45.36 -1.63
CA SER A 91 19.70 46.25 -1.04
C SER A 91 18.54 45.42 -0.48
N ALA A 92 18.43 45.35 0.84
CA ALA A 92 17.31 44.70 1.51
C ALA A 92 15.98 45.32 1.05
N LYS A 93 15.02 44.47 0.67
CA LYS A 93 13.70 44.92 0.21
C LYS A 93 12.64 43.86 0.43
N ASN A 94 11.47 44.28 0.90
CA ASN A 94 10.28 43.46 0.92
C ASN A 94 9.49 43.64 -0.39
N ILE A 95 9.14 42.50 -1.00
CA ILE A 95 8.23 42.44 -2.14
C ILE A 95 6.97 41.78 -1.60
N THR A 96 5.97 42.60 -1.31
CA THR A 96 4.76 42.18 -0.61
C THR A 96 3.60 42.13 -1.58
N LEU A 97 3.05 40.93 -1.75
CA LEU A 97 1.75 40.75 -2.37
C LEU A 97 0.69 41.09 -1.31
N THR A 98 -0.38 41.77 -1.70
CA THR A 98 -1.52 42.04 -0.80
C THR A 98 -2.82 41.47 -1.36
N GLY A 99 -3.69 41.00 -0.46
CA GLY A 99 -4.97 40.36 -0.78
C GLY A 99 -5.30 39.23 0.20
N LEU A 100 -6.52 39.24 0.77
CA LEU A 100 -7.01 38.15 1.62
C LEU A 100 -7.72 37.11 0.76
N ASN A 101 -7.26 35.86 0.78
CA ASN A 101 -7.96 34.70 0.20
C ASN A 101 -8.33 34.82 -1.31
N ARG A 102 -7.72 35.76 -2.04
CA ARG A 102 -7.88 35.98 -3.50
C ARG A 102 -6.50 36.31 -4.10
N ALA A 103 -6.03 35.55 -5.10
CA ALA A 103 -4.77 35.83 -5.79
C ALA A 103 -4.97 37.04 -6.69
N THR A 104 -4.65 38.20 -6.15
CA THR A 104 -4.84 39.48 -6.81
C THR A 104 -3.54 40.03 -7.40
N ALA A 105 -2.41 39.35 -7.16
CA ALA A 105 -1.08 39.76 -7.62
C ALA A 105 -0.11 38.57 -7.83
N ILE A 106 0.74 38.64 -8.86
CA ILE A 106 1.78 37.65 -9.18
C ILE A 106 3.12 38.35 -9.48
N ILE A 107 4.23 37.78 -9.00
CA ILE A 107 5.57 38.08 -9.50
C ILE A 107 5.93 37.10 -10.62
N GLU A 108 6.36 37.62 -11.78
CA GLU A 108 6.87 36.82 -12.88
C GLU A 108 8.37 37.06 -13.10
N LEU A 109 9.12 35.98 -13.33
CA LEU A 109 10.51 36.00 -13.77
C LEU A 109 10.58 35.43 -15.17
N ASP A 110 11.31 36.09 -16.07
CA ASP A 110 11.37 35.69 -17.47
C ASP A 110 12.74 36.04 -18.08
N GLY A 111 13.36 35.07 -18.76
CA GLY A 111 14.58 35.29 -19.54
C GLY A 111 15.90 35.06 -18.81
N GLY A 112 15.92 34.30 -17.69
CA GLY A 112 17.17 33.95 -16.99
C GLY A 112 17.58 34.95 -15.91
N VAL A 113 16.61 35.38 -15.11
CA VAL A 113 16.73 36.41 -14.09
C VAL A 113 17.10 35.81 -12.74
N THR A 114 18.08 36.41 -12.05
CA THR A 114 18.43 36.09 -10.65
C THR A 114 18.07 37.25 -9.75
N ILE A 115 17.06 37.07 -8.91
CA ILE A 115 16.72 37.99 -7.82
C ILE A 115 17.55 37.61 -6.60
N ASP A 116 18.42 38.52 -6.15
CA ASP A 116 19.43 38.24 -5.13
C ASP A 116 18.87 38.01 -3.71
N ALA A 117 19.70 37.42 -2.84
CA ALA A 117 19.35 36.98 -1.49
C ALA A 117 18.81 38.09 -0.55
N SER A 118 19.03 39.37 -0.84
CA SER A 118 18.53 40.49 -0.02
C SER A 118 17.04 40.79 -0.22
N LYS A 119 16.37 40.13 -1.18
CA LYS A 119 14.96 40.35 -1.49
C LYS A 119 14.08 39.32 -0.79
N THR A 120 13.07 39.78 -0.04
CA THR A 120 12.11 38.89 0.63
C THR A 120 10.75 38.96 -0.06
N LEU A 121 10.28 37.85 -0.62
CA LEU A 121 8.92 37.72 -1.13
C LEU A 121 7.99 37.44 0.05
N ARG A 122 6.96 38.25 0.21
CA ARG A 122 5.87 37.99 1.14
C ARG A 122 4.59 37.74 0.36
N THR A 123 4.06 36.52 0.47
CA THR A 123 3.01 36.02 -0.41
C THR A 123 1.61 36.22 0.17
N SER A 124 0.68 36.69 -0.66
CA SER A 124 -0.72 36.86 -0.32
C SER A 124 -1.64 36.17 -1.30
N GLY A 125 -2.87 35.91 -0.87
CA GLY A 125 -3.94 35.41 -1.73
C GLY A 125 -3.90 33.91 -2.00
N LYS A 126 -5.09 33.33 -2.12
CA LYS A 126 -5.40 32.03 -2.76
C LYS A 126 -6.38 32.34 -3.87
N SER A 127 -6.67 31.47 -4.84
CA SER A 127 -8.09 31.34 -5.18
C SER A 127 -8.41 29.89 -5.47
N TYR A 128 -9.27 29.36 -4.61
CA TYR A 128 -10.23 28.32 -4.97
C TYR A 128 -11.61 28.98 -4.82
N VAL A 129 -12.39 28.91 -5.88
CA VAL A 129 -13.66 29.65 -6.07
C VAL A 129 -14.61 29.38 -4.89
N GLY A 130 -15.13 30.44 -4.25
CA GLY A 130 -16.31 30.30 -3.40
C GLY A 130 -17.54 30.00 -4.26
N ALA A 131 -18.51 29.24 -3.75
CA ALA A 131 -19.73 28.87 -4.47
C ALA A 131 -20.37 30.10 -5.15
N GLY A 132 -20.34 30.17 -6.49
CA GLY A 132 -21.01 31.21 -7.29
C GLY A 132 -20.14 32.18 -8.12
N GLY A 133 -18.80 32.05 -8.17
CA GLY A 133 -17.93 32.94 -8.96
C GLY A 133 -17.65 32.51 -10.42
N THR A 134 -17.36 33.48 -11.31
CA THR A 134 -17.10 33.29 -12.77
C THR A 134 -15.62 33.30 -13.18
N ALA A 135 -14.67 33.52 -12.27
CA ALA A 135 -13.24 33.63 -12.60
C ALA A 135 -12.36 32.65 -11.81
N VAL A 136 -11.37 32.08 -12.51
CA VAL A 136 -10.41 31.05 -12.04
C VAL A 136 -9.34 31.68 -11.16
N GLY A 137 -9.00 31.00 -10.07
CA GLY A 137 -7.85 31.33 -9.27
C GLY A 137 -6.54 30.87 -9.85
N VAL A 138 -5.60 31.80 -9.98
CA VAL A 138 -4.20 31.46 -10.10
C VAL A 138 -3.65 31.19 -8.69
N LEU A 139 -3.06 30.02 -8.41
CA LEU A 139 -2.51 29.74 -7.06
C LEU A 139 -1.19 30.48 -6.80
N GLN A 140 -0.58 31.05 -7.84
CA GLN A 140 0.84 31.35 -7.83
C GLN A 140 1.13 32.73 -7.29
N SER A 141 2.01 32.80 -6.30
CA SER A 141 2.63 34.07 -5.88
C SER A 141 3.87 34.41 -6.71
N LEU A 142 4.51 33.39 -7.28
CA LEU A 142 5.71 33.49 -8.10
C LEU A 142 5.59 32.54 -9.30
N ARG A 143 5.93 33.04 -10.49
CA ARG A 143 5.95 32.27 -11.73
C ARG A 143 7.24 32.54 -12.51
N SER A 144 7.91 31.46 -12.91
CA SER A 144 9.00 31.46 -13.89
C SER A 144 8.42 31.10 -15.26
N ILE A 145 8.56 31.99 -16.24
CA ILE A 145 7.99 31.81 -17.59
C ILE A 145 8.96 31.04 -18.48
N SER A 146 10.17 31.57 -18.66
CA SER A 146 11.18 31.00 -19.53
C SER A 146 12.60 31.23 -18.99
N GLY A 147 13.54 30.39 -19.43
CA GLY A 147 14.93 30.42 -18.96
C GLY A 147 15.10 29.89 -17.54
N ASN A 148 16.35 29.89 -17.07
CA ASN A 148 16.68 29.45 -15.71
C ASN A 148 16.68 30.66 -14.79
N ASN A 149 15.62 30.80 -14.00
CA ASN A 149 15.41 31.93 -13.10
C ASN A 149 15.71 31.52 -11.64
N SER A 150 16.10 32.49 -10.82
CA SER A 150 16.40 32.28 -9.41
C SER A 150 15.74 33.33 -8.52
N TRP A 151 15.14 32.87 -7.43
CA TRP A 151 14.77 33.69 -6.28
C TRP A 151 15.66 33.30 -5.09
N GLU A 152 16.74 34.03 -4.85
CA GLU A 152 17.74 33.61 -3.87
C GLU A 152 17.40 33.98 -2.42
N GLY A 153 16.51 34.96 -2.23
CA GLY A 153 16.11 35.45 -0.91
C GLY A 153 14.94 34.70 -0.29
N ASN A 154 14.43 35.21 0.82
CA ASN A 154 13.36 34.55 1.57
C ASN A 154 12.03 34.50 0.79
N PHE A 155 11.29 33.42 0.97
CA PHE A 155 9.90 33.25 0.53
C PHE A 155 9.04 33.02 1.77
N LEU A 156 8.23 34.00 2.15
CA LEU A 156 7.45 33.97 3.38
C LEU A 156 5.96 34.01 3.07
N ILE A 157 5.22 33.05 3.61
CA ILE A 157 3.76 33.05 3.54
C ILE A 157 3.22 34.02 4.59
N ASN A 158 2.58 35.11 4.16
CA ASN A 158 2.21 36.22 5.05
C ASN A 158 0.69 36.47 5.19
N ALA A 159 -0.15 35.68 4.53
CA ALA A 159 -1.61 35.85 4.55
C ALA A 159 -2.30 34.57 5.01
N THR A 160 -3.49 34.66 5.61
CA THR A 160 -4.29 33.46 5.97
C THR A 160 -4.89 32.78 4.73
N GLY A 161 -5.42 31.56 4.90
CA GLY A 161 -5.83 30.72 3.78
C GLY A 161 -5.46 29.24 3.91
N GLY A 162 -4.79 28.69 2.90
CA GLY A 162 -4.33 27.29 2.77
C GLY A 162 -3.15 27.27 1.80
N GLY A 163 -3.04 26.30 0.89
CA GLY A 163 -1.88 26.19 -0.01
C GLY A 163 -1.48 27.44 -0.84
N TYR A 164 -0.17 27.59 -1.09
CA TYR A 164 0.43 28.63 -1.95
C TYR A 164 1.16 28.04 -3.14
N GLY A 165 0.95 28.56 -4.35
CA GLY A 165 1.60 28.06 -5.56
C GLY A 165 2.88 28.79 -5.92
N VAL A 166 3.82 28.05 -6.49
CA VAL A 166 4.90 28.55 -7.32
C VAL A 166 4.89 27.77 -8.63
N GLU A 167 5.10 28.45 -9.76
CA GLU A 167 5.04 27.83 -11.08
C GLU A 167 6.36 28.01 -11.83
N SER A 168 6.80 26.94 -12.48
CA SER A 168 7.85 26.95 -13.48
C SER A 168 7.25 26.43 -14.79
N GLN A 169 7.02 27.32 -15.75
CA GLN A 169 6.41 26.94 -17.03
C GLN A 169 7.42 26.23 -17.94
N ALA A 170 8.67 26.69 -17.93
CA ALA A 170 9.81 26.11 -18.62
C ALA A 170 11.12 26.49 -17.91
N GLY A 171 12.22 25.80 -18.25
CA GLY A 171 13.51 26.00 -17.60
C GLY A 171 13.48 25.59 -16.13
N THR A 172 14.40 26.15 -15.33
CA THR A 172 14.49 25.87 -13.89
C THR A 172 14.17 27.12 -13.06
N LEU A 173 13.34 26.98 -12.02
CA LEU A 173 13.20 27.98 -10.96
C LEU A 173 13.97 27.54 -9.70
N THR A 174 15.01 28.27 -9.36
CA THR A 174 15.86 27.98 -8.20
C THR A 174 15.48 28.88 -7.02
N PHE A 175 15.23 28.28 -5.85
CA PHE A 175 15.08 28.99 -4.58
C PHE A 175 16.38 28.92 -3.80
N GLY A 176 16.97 30.07 -3.48
CA GLY A 176 18.25 30.13 -2.77
C GLY A 176 19.48 29.95 -3.69
N ALA A 177 20.56 30.67 -3.39
CA ALA A 177 21.76 30.68 -4.24
C ALA A 177 22.54 29.35 -4.26
N SER A 178 22.51 28.59 -3.16
CA SER A 178 23.29 27.36 -2.96
C SER A 178 22.76 26.56 -1.76
N PRO A 179 22.92 25.21 -1.69
CA PRO A 179 22.44 24.38 -0.59
C PRO A 179 22.95 24.72 0.82
N VAL A 180 23.83 25.71 0.97
CA VAL A 180 24.30 26.25 2.27
C VAL A 180 23.78 27.66 2.56
N THR A 181 22.86 28.17 1.75
CA THR A 181 22.23 29.48 1.97
C THR A 181 21.42 29.53 3.27
N THR A 182 21.24 30.75 3.78
CA THR A 182 20.40 31.04 4.97
C THR A 182 18.98 31.43 4.60
N SER A 183 18.64 31.54 3.31
CA SER A 183 17.28 31.87 2.90
C SER A 183 16.31 30.74 3.19
N VAL A 184 15.08 31.12 3.56
CA VAL A 184 14.04 30.19 3.98
C VAL A 184 12.78 30.30 3.13
N ILE A 185 12.09 29.17 3.01
CA ILE A 185 10.66 29.09 2.67
C ILE A 185 9.93 28.78 3.97
N ARG A 186 9.07 29.68 4.45
CA ARG A 186 8.44 29.53 5.77
C ARG A 186 7.01 30.04 5.80
N ASN A 187 6.20 29.41 6.65
CA ASN A 187 4.88 29.89 6.99
C ASN A 187 4.93 30.87 8.18
N ASP A 188 4.63 32.14 7.95
CA ASP A 188 4.64 33.19 8.98
C ASP A 188 3.23 33.47 9.54
N VAL A 189 2.22 32.67 9.17
CA VAL A 189 0.85 32.79 9.69
C VAL A 189 0.32 31.47 10.25
N GLY A 190 -0.65 31.57 11.17
CA GLY A 190 -1.24 30.39 11.81
C GLY A 190 -1.90 29.39 10.84
N GLY A 191 -1.76 28.10 11.19
CA GLY A 191 -2.36 26.94 10.52
C GLY A 191 -1.49 26.35 9.41
N VAL A 192 -1.89 25.18 8.90
CA VAL A 192 -1.15 24.39 7.90
C VAL A 192 -1.15 25.04 6.51
N ARG A 193 0.03 25.29 5.94
CA ARG A 193 0.22 25.95 4.63
C ARG A 193 1.30 25.32 3.76
N PRO A 194 0.96 24.30 2.95
CA PRO A 194 1.91 23.75 2.00
C PRO A 194 2.18 24.68 0.81
N VAL A 195 3.36 24.55 0.21
CA VAL A 195 3.76 25.16 -1.05
C VAL A 195 3.60 24.16 -2.18
N TYR A 196 2.86 24.56 -3.22
CA TYR A 196 2.58 23.79 -4.42
C TYR A 196 3.57 24.14 -5.51
N PHE A 197 4.34 23.16 -5.96
CA PHE A 197 5.26 23.25 -7.09
C PHE A 197 4.57 22.75 -8.35
N ILE A 198 4.29 23.68 -9.28
CA ILE A 198 3.42 23.48 -10.45
C ILE A 198 4.20 23.77 -11.74
N GLY A 199 3.82 23.12 -12.84
CA GLY A 199 4.30 23.42 -14.17
C GLY A 199 5.29 22.40 -14.74
N ALA A 200 5.62 22.60 -16.01
CA ALA A 200 6.46 21.68 -16.79
C ALA A 200 7.96 21.93 -16.60
N GLY A 201 8.35 23.10 -16.11
CA GLY A 201 9.73 23.43 -15.76
C GLY A 201 10.15 22.86 -14.40
N ASP A 202 11.45 22.78 -14.21
CA ASP A 202 12.08 22.20 -13.03
C ASP A 202 12.17 23.20 -11.87
N PHE A 203 12.40 22.68 -10.68
CA PHE A 203 12.64 23.41 -9.44
C PHE A 203 13.88 22.90 -8.73
N VAL A 204 14.64 23.82 -8.12
CA VAL A 204 15.75 23.50 -7.20
C VAL A 204 15.51 24.25 -5.90
N LEU A 205 15.39 23.53 -4.77
CA LEU A 205 15.25 24.12 -3.44
C LEU A 205 16.56 24.09 -2.66
N ASN A 206 17.35 25.14 -2.83
CA ASN A 206 18.49 25.43 -1.98
C ASN A 206 18.10 26.18 -0.69
N SER A 207 16.98 26.92 -0.69
CA SER A 207 16.44 27.52 0.53
C SER A 207 15.92 26.43 1.47
N LYS A 208 16.15 26.60 2.79
CA LYS A 208 15.59 25.70 3.79
C LYS A 208 14.06 25.89 3.86
N VAL A 209 13.31 24.81 3.76
CA VAL A 209 11.87 24.81 4.06
C VAL A 209 11.73 24.65 5.57
N ALA A 210 11.44 25.78 6.23
CA ALA A 210 11.52 25.93 7.66
C ALA A 210 10.16 25.83 8.35
N ASP A 211 10.08 25.08 9.44
CA ASP A 211 8.99 25.17 10.41
C ASP A 211 9.22 26.32 11.41
N ASN A 212 8.13 26.88 11.94
CA ASN A 212 8.13 27.90 13.00
C ASN A 212 7.38 27.44 14.27
N VAL A 213 7.14 26.13 14.46
CA VAL A 213 6.53 25.48 15.64
C VAL A 213 5.05 25.82 15.90
N ALA A 214 4.59 27.00 15.45
CA ALA A 214 3.20 27.45 15.52
C ALA A 214 2.51 27.48 14.13
N ASN A 215 3.28 27.30 13.06
CA ASN A 215 2.88 27.55 11.69
C ASN A 215 3.46 26.49 10.73
N ASP A 216 2.72 25.41 10.54
CA ASP A 216 3.15 24.27 9.75
C ASP A 216 3.23 24.61 8.25
N THR A 217 4.30 24.17 7.57
CA THR A 217 4.49 24.29 6.11
C THR A 217 4.78 22.93 5.49
N GLY A 218 4.74 22.82 4.16
CA GLY A 218 4.97 21.54 3.48
C GLY A 218 5.26 21.66 1.99
N ILE A 219 5.63 20.54 1.38
CA ILE A 219 5.98 20.45 -0.04
C ILE A 219 4.93 19.60 -0.77
N PHE A 220 4.21 20.22 -1.70
CA PHE A 220 3.21 19.57 -2.55
C PHE A 220 3.66 19.69 -4.00
N LYS A 221 3.97 18.57 -4.66
CA LYS A 221 4.52 18.55 -6.01
C LYS A 221 3.47 18.06 -7.01
N THR A 222 2.99 18.95 -7.88
CA THR A 222 1.84 18.69 -8.78
C THR A 222 2.16 18.78 -10.26
N GLY A 223 3.15 19.58 -10.67
CA GLY A 223 3.54 19.73 -12.09
C GLY A 223 4.33 18.53 -12.63
N THR A 224 4.58 18.50 -13.94
CA THR A 224 5.39 17.43 -14.56
C THR A 224 6.90 17.64 -14.46
N GLY A 225 7.37 18.87 -14.22
CA GLY A 225 8.81 19.15 -14.08
C GLY A 225 9.43 18.47 -12.86
N ASN A 226 10.75 18.44 -12.76
CA ASN A 226 11.47 17.84 -11.64
C ASN A 226 11.56 18.80 -10.46
N LEU A 227 11.60 18.26 -9.25
CA LEU A 227 11.85 18.99 -8.02
C LEU A 227 13.11 18.43 -7.35
N SER A 228 14.21 19.17 -7.34
CA SER A 228 15.46 18.78 -6.66
C SER A 228 15.59 19.49 -5.31
N ILE A 229 15.85 18.72 -4.26
CA ILE A 229 16.02 19.21 -2.89
C ILE A 229 17.41 18.76 -2.37
N PRO A 230 18.48 19.48 -2.71
CA PRO A 230 19.86 19.11 -2.40
C PRO A 230 20.27 19.37 -0.93
N ARG A 231 19.32 19.36 0.01
CA ARG A 231 19.53 19.66 1.42
C ARG A 231 18.97 18.58 2.32
N ALA A 232 19.53 18.46 3.52
CA ALA A 232 19.16 17.46 4.52
C ALA A 232 18.60 18.08 5.82
N ASP A 233 18.48 19.41 5.90
CA ASP A 233 18.16 20.16 7.13
C ASP A 233 16.78 20.85 7.08
N ASN A 234 15.87 20.42 6.18
CA ASN A 234 14.49 20.90 6.20
C ASN A 234 13.78 20.33 7.44
N ASP A 235 12.95 21.14 8.07
CA ASP A 235 12.27 20.80 9.33
C ASP A 235 10.76 20.99 9.32
N PHE A 236 10.17 21.21 8.15
CA PHE A 236 8.71 21.23 7.99
C PHE A 236 8.05 19.90 8.37
N ASP A 237 6.84 19.94 8.90
CA ASP A 237 6.17 18.81 9.55
C ASP A 237 4.89 18.34 8.82
N VAL A 238 4.39 19.12 7.85
CA VAL A 238 3.31 18.68 6.98
C VAL A 238 3.79 17.56 6.07
N VAL A 239 3.03 16.45 6.05
CA VAL A 239 3.26 15.30 5.17
C VAL A 239 3.45 15.77 3.71
N PRO A 240 4.62 15.50 3.09
CA PRO A 240 4.84 15.80 1.69
C PRO A 240 3.88 15.02 0.79
N ASN A 241 3.36 15.69 -0.24
CA ASN A 241 2.50 15.07 -1.23
C ASN A 241 3.11 15.22 -2.62
N LEU A 242 3.60 14.12 -3.19
CA LEU A 242 4.35 14.08 -4.44
C LEU A 242 3.50 13.45 -5.52
N PHE A 243 2.71 14.27 -6.21
CA PHE A 243 1.65 13.81 -7.11
C PHE A 243 2.13 13.51 -8.52
N ASN A 244 3.04 14.32 -9.08
CA ASN A 244 3.50 14.20 -10.47
C ASN A 244 4.98 14.57 -10.64
N GLY A 245 5.55 14.15 -11.77
CA GLY A 245 6.96 14.38 -12.11
C GLY A 245 7.91 13.57 -11.22
N SER A 246 9.14 14.07 -11.05
CA SER A 246 10.11 13.49 -10.12
C SER A 246 10.43 14.44 -8.98
N THR A 247 10.64 13.89 -7.79
CA THR A 247 11.21 14.61 -6.64
C THR A 247 12.53 13.94 -6.28
N GLU A 248 13.65 14.66 -6.41
CA GLU A 248 14.99 14.19 -6.10
C GLU A 248 15.44 14.72 -4.73
N ILE A 249 15.92 13.81 -3.88
CA ILE A 249 16.32 14.10 -2.50
C ILE A 249 17.67 13.46 -2.17
N VAL A 250 18.41 14.11 -1.26
CA VAL A 250 19.71 13.62 -0.79
C VAL A 250 19.64 12.99 0.60
N SER A 251 18.54 13.18 1.33
CA SER A 251 18.36 12.65 2.68
C SER A 251 16.92 12.25 2.96
N LEU A 252 16.74 11.04 3.52
CA LEU A 252 15.46 10.53 3.99
C LEU A 252 15.62 9.82 5.34
N THR A 253 15.68 10.61 6.41
CA THR A 253 15.84 10.10 7.78
C THR A 253 14.50 9.61 8.37
N ASN A 254 14.57 9.03 9.57
CA ASN A 254 13.39 8.63 10.34
C ASN A 254 12.45 9.81 10.64
N THR A 255 11.25 9.48 11.07
CA THR A 255 10.22 10.40 11.57
C THR A 255 10.78 11.30 12.66
N GLY A 256 10.39 12.58 12.67
CA GLY A 256 10.84 13.56 13.66
C GLY A 256 12.25 14.10 13.46
N LEU A 257 13.03 13.53 12.54
CA LEU A 257 14.38 14.01 12.19
C LEU A 257 14.35 14.83 10.91
N GLN A 258 15.23 15.83 10.84
CA GLN A 258 15.38 16.67 9.65
C GLN A 258 15.86 15.83 8.46
N SER A 259 15.37 16.17 7.27
CA SER A 259 15.71 15.48 6.01
C SER A 259 15.50 16.43 4.83
N SER A 260 15.65 15.93 3.59
CA SER A 260 15.18 16.68 2.42
C SER A 260 13.67 16.91 2.45
N LEU A 261 12.91 16.01 3.06
CA LEU A 261 11.44 16.04 3.12
C LEU A 261 10.91 16.35 4.54
N GLY A 262 11.62 17.19 5.29
CA GLY A 262 11.15 17.67 6.58
C GLY A 262 11.20 16.59 7.67
N VAL A 263 10.39 16.75 8.72
CA VAL A 263 10.30 15.85 9.89
C VAL A 263 9.03 14.99 9.93
N ALA A 264 8.16 15.10 8.93
CA ALA A 264 6.86 14.41 8.90
C ALA A 264 6.98 12.88 9.07
N SER A 265 5.95 12.26 9.66
CA SER A 265 5.88 10.81 9.90
C SER A 265 5.55 9.95 8.68
N GLY A 266 5.26 10.57 7.55
CA GLY A 266 4.91 9.87 6.32
C GLY A 266 5.17 10.70 5.07
N ILE A 267 5.05 10.05 3.92
CA ILE A 267 5.22 10.63 2.59
C ILE A 267 4.16 10.03 1.66
N ASN A 268 3.47 10.88 0.91
CA ASN A 268 2.46 10.45 -0.04
C ASN A 268 3.01 10.54 -1.47
N LEU A 269 2.94 9.43 -2.21
CA LEU A 269 3.53 9.26 -3.54
C LEU A 269 2.46 8.90 -4.57
N GLY A 270 2.39 9.71 -5.62
CA GLY A 270 1.72 9.43 -6.89
C GLY A 270 2.66 9.45 -8.09
N SER A 271 3.97 9.64 -7.82
CA SER A 271 5.01 9.89 -8.82
C SER A 271 6.36 9.32 -8.38
N THR A 272 7.45 9.71 -9.05
CA THR A 272 8.81 9.27 -8.70
C THR A 272 9.36 10.05 -7.50
N LEU A 273 9.81 9.32 -6.49
CA LEU A 273 10.73 9.79 -5.45
C LEU A 273 12.10 9.18 -5.72
N ARG A 274 13.09 10.03 -6.04
CA ARG A 274 14.46 9.65 -6.34
C ARG A 274 15.39 10.04 -5.21
N TYR A 275 16.04 9.04 -4.62
CA TYR A 275 17.05 9.19 -3.60
C TYR A 275 18.45 9.14 -4.24
N THR A 276 19.27 10.16 -3.97
CA THR A 276 20.66 10.28 -4.46
C THR A 276 21.69 10.38 -3.34
N GLY A 277 21.28 10.16 -2.09
CA GLY A 277 22.14 10.26 -0.91
C GLY A 277 23.15 9.11 -0.74
N SER A 278 23.92 9.19 0.34
CA SER A 278 24.98 8.22 0.67
C SER A 278 24.50 6.95 1.40
N GLY A 279 23.19 6.79 1.55
CA GLY A 279 22.54 5.72 2.29
C GLY A 279 21.83 6.26 3.52
N ASP A 280 20.60 5.79 3.74
CA ASP A 280 19.71 6.27 4.82
C ASP A 280 18.79 5.14 5.31
N THR A 281 18.25 5.32 6.51
CA THR A 281 17.14 4.53 7.04
C THR A 281 15.97 5.45 7.37
N SER A 282 14.76 5.02 7.00
CA SER A 282 13.52 5.75 7.30
C SER A 282 12.40 4.81 7.75
N ASP A 283 11.84 5.10 8.91
CA ASP A 283 10.61 4.48 9.45
C ASP A 283 9.31 5.14 8.98
N ARG A 284 9.41 6.14 8.08
CA ARG A 284 8.26 6.93 7.62
C ARG A 284 7.30 6.07 6.79
N VAL A 285 6.01 6.22 7.06
CA VAL A 285 4.96 5.49 6.34
C VAL A 285 4.78 6.05 4.93
N PHE A 286 4.75 5.17 3.94
CA PHE A 286 4.45 5.55 2.55
C PHE A 286 2.98 5.38 2.24
N GLY A 287 2.37 6.45 1.74
CA GLY A 287 1.04 6.42 1.16
C GLY A 287 1.11 6.43 -0.36
N PHE A 288 0.42 5.51 -1.01
CA PHE A 288 0.42 5.36 -2.47
C PHE A 288 -0.91 5.81 -3.07
N TYR A 289 -0.85 6.82 -3.95
CA TYR A 289 -2.01 7.24 -4.71
C TYR A 289 -2.37 6.24 -5.81
N GLN A 290 -3.59 6.37 -6.32
CA GLN A 290 -4.13 5.57 -7.42
C GLN A 290 -3.38 5.68 -8.76
N SER A 291 -2.48 6.66 -8.93
CA SER A 291 -1.58 6.73 -10.08
C SER A 291 -0.41 5.73 -10.01
N GLY A 292 -0.24 5.02 -8.90
CA GLY A 292 0.97 4.27 -8.61
C GLY A 292 2.10 5.17 -8.13
N ALA A 293 3.28 4.61 -7.93
CA ALA A 293 4.46 5.37 -7.51
C ALA A 293 5.74 4.69 -7.94
N THR A 294 6.82 5.47 -7.97
CA THR A 294 8.18 4.97 -8.24
C THR A 294 9.10 5.35 -7.10
N LEU A 295 9.79 4.36 -6.54
CA LEU A 295 10.92 4.55 -5.63
C LEU A 295 12.20 4.29 -6.40
N ASP A 296 13.02 5.33 -6.55
CA ASP A 296 14.30 5.29 -7.27
C ASP A 296 15.46 5.46 -6.29
N ALA A 297 16.16 4.36 -5.99
CA ALA A 297 17.38 4.38 -5.18
C ALA A 297 18.62 4.49 -6.08
N SER A 298 18.97 5.73 -6.44
CA SER A 298 20.14 6.05 -7.28
C SER A 298 21.31 6.66 -6.50
N GLY A 299 21.25 6.61 -5.16
CA GLY A 299 22.30 7.07 -4.27
C GLY A 299 23.52 6.15 -4.23
N SER A 300 24.60 6.62 -3.61
CA SER A 300 25.83 5.84 -3.46
C SER A 300 25.74 4.78 -2.35
N GLY A 301 24.76 4.87 -1.46
CA GLY A 301 24.48 3.87 -0.42
C GLY A 301 23.01 3.45 -0.38
N PRO A 302 22.70 2.38 0.38
CA PRO A 302 21.38 1.75 0.38
C PRO A 302 20.33 2.64 1.04
N LEU A 303 19.13 2.64 0.48
CA LEU A 303 17.93 3.21 1.09
C LEU A 303 17.13 2.11 1.80
N VAL A 304 17.07 2.17 3.13
CA VAL A 304 16.39 1.19 3.98
C VAL A 304 15.07 1.78 4.50
N LEU A 305 13.94 1.31 3.96
CA LEU A 305 12.62 1.77 4.37
C LEU A 305 12.02 0.77 5.37
N SER A 306 12.10 1.11 6.66
CA SER A 306 11.79 0.21 7.78
C SER A 306 10.35 0.32 8.30
N ALA A 307 9.51 1.15 7.69
CA ALA A 307 8.10 1.28 8.06
C ALA A 307 7.37 -0.06 7.95
N LEU A 308 6.69 -0.47 9.03
CA LEU A 308 5.95 -1.74 9.09
C LEU A 308 4.52 -1.64 8.55
N SER A 309 4.19 -0.55 7.86
CA SER A 309 2.90 -0.33 7.23
C SER A 309 3.03 0.57 6.01
N MET A 310 2.07 0.43 5.10
CA MET A 310 1.84 1.34 3.98
C MET A 310 0.37 1.76 3.99
N SER A 311 0.03 2.84 3.28
CA SER A 311 -1.36 3.23 3.06
C SER A 311 -1.69 3.34 1.59
N HIS A 312 -2.93 3.01 1.26
CA HIS A 312 -3.51 3.23 -0.06
C HIS A 312 -4.34 4.51 -0.02
N LEU A 313 -3.96 5.50 -0.81
CA LEU A 313 -4.59 6.81 -0.82
C LEU A 313 -5.57 6.93 -1.98
N THR A 314 -6.69 7.58 -1.70
CA THR A 314 -7.74 7.88 -2.67
C THR A 314 -7.35 9.09 -3.52
N GLY A 315 -7.83 9.11 -4.76
CA GLY A 315 -7.73 10.30 -5.60
C GLY A 315 -8.70 11.41 -5.21
N LEU A 316 -8.67 12.49 -5.98
CA LEU A 316 -9.56 13.64 -5.80
C LEU A 316 -11.03 13.23 -6.02
N ALA A 317 -11.87 13.42 -5.01
CA ALA A 317 -13.29 13.03 -5.08
C ALA A 317 -14.15 14.01 -5.88
N SER A 318 -13.90 15.32 -5.76
CA SER A 318 -14.61 16.33 -6.52
C SER A 318 -13.84 17.64 -6.60
N THR A 319 -14.09 18.42 -7.63
CA THR A 319 -13.52 19.76 -7.80
C THR A 319 -14.42 20.61 -8.69
N PRO A 320 -14.49 21.93 -8.51
CA PRO A 320 -15.17 22.78 -9.47
C PRO A 320 -14.38 22.85 -10.78
N ALA A 321 -15.10 22.88 -11.88
CA ALA A 321 -14.57 23.10 -13.23
C ALA A 321 -14.76 24.54 -13.69
N ILE A 322 -13.94 24.97 -14.66
CA ILE A 322 -14.19 26.19 -15.42
C ILE A 322 -15.51 26.02 -16.20
N PRO A 323 -16.38 27.04 -16.27
CA PRO A 323 -17.55 27.00 -17.14
C PRO A 323 -17.17 26.59 -18.58
N PHE A 324 -17.88 25.60 -19.13
CA PHE A 324 -17.60 25.06 -20.45
C PHE A 324 -18.84 25.13 -21.37
N ALA A 325 -18.59 25.09 -22.68
CA ALA A 325 -19.64 25.03 -23.70
C ALA A 325 -20.22 23.61 -23.84
N ALA A 326 -21.38 23.48 -24.48
CA ALA A 326 -21.92 22.18 -24.86
C ALA A 326 -21.12 21.58 -26.03
N GLY A 327 -20.98 20.26 -26.05
CA GLY A 327 -20.29 19.54 -27.14
C GLY A 327 -18.77 19.60 -27.12
N VAL A 328 -18.14 20.08 -26.04
CA VAL A 328 -16.67 20.07 -25.91
C VAL A 328 -16.19 18.77 -25.28
N SER A 329 -15.02 18.27 -25.69
CA SER A 329 -14.42 17.04 -25.14
C SER A 329 -13.38 17.30 -24.07
N THR A 330 -13.11 18.56 -23.72
CA THR A 330 -12.15 18.93 -22.68
C THR A 330 -12.77 19.87 -21.67
N VAL A 331 -12.39 19.70 -20.42
CA VAL A 331 -12.80 20.57 -19.31
C VAL A 331 -11.58 20.91 -18.48
N THR A 332 -11.46 22.18 -18.07
CA THR A 332 -10.39 22.60 -17.16
C THR A 332 -10.90 22.58 -15.73
N LEU A 333 -10.11 22.01 -14.84
CA LEU A 333 -10.46 21.85 -13.44
C LEU A 333 -9.72 22.86 -12.56
N ASN A 334 -10.31 23.17 -11.41
CA ASN A 334 -9.61 23.95 -10.40
C ASN A 334 -8.46 23.15 -9.78
N GLU A 335 -8.69 21.86 -9.47
CA GLU A 335 -7.67 20.92 -9.00
C GLU A 335 -7.57 19.78 -10.01
N GLY A 336 -6.38 19.54 -10.55
CA GLY A 336 -6.13 18.44 -11.49
C GLY A 336 -5.32 17.30 -10.90
N SER A 337 -4.80 17.46 -9.68
CA SER A 337 -3.98 16.44 -9.04
C SER A 337 -4.81 15.21 -8.71
N LEU A 338 -4.18 14.03 -8.78
CA LEU A 338 -4.77 12.75 -8.38
C LEU A 338 -5.93 12.22 -9.25
N ILE A 339 -6.23 12.86 -10.37
CA ILE A 339 -7.13 12.31 -11.39
C ILE A 339 -6.32 11.38 -12.29
N ILE A 340 -6.88 10.23 -12.63
CA ILE A 340 -6.25 9.29 -13.56
C ILE A 340 -7.21 8.91 -14.69
N PRO A 341 -6.68 8.52 -15.87
CA PRO A 341 -7.50 7.93 -16.93
C PRO A 341 -8.32 6.74 -16.42
N GLY A 342 -9.53 6.60 -16.95
CA GLY A 342 -10.50 5.55 -16.60
C GLY A 342 -11.49 5.93 -15.51
N GLN A 343 -11.23 6.96 -14.71
CA GLN A 343 -12.19 7.41 -13.69
C GLN A 343 -13.50 7.89 -14.31
N SER A 344 -14.63 7.47 -13.74
CA SER A 344 -15.93 8.05 -14.08
C SER A 344 -15.98 9.50 -13.63
N ILE A 345 -16.53 10.39 -14.45
CA ILE A 345 -16.73 11.80 -14.13
C ILE A 345 -18.22 12.14 -14.29
N THR A 346 -18.77 12.82 -13.30
CA THR A 346 -20.20 13.19 -13.25
C THR A 346 -20.36 14.63 -12.79
N GLY A 347 -21.47 15.25 -13.15
CA GLY A 347 -21.79 16.63 -12.78
C GLY A 347 -22.69 17.30 -13.80
N THR A 348 -23.13 18.53 -13.50
CA THR A 348 -23.96 19.33 -14.41
C THR A 348 -23.24 19.52 -15.75
N GLY A 349 -23.90 19.18 -16.86
CA GLY A 349 -23.36 19.30 -18.21
C GLY A 349 -22.42 18.17 -18.64
N ILE A 350 -22.17 17.17 -17.79
CA ILE A 350 -21.45 15.95 -18.15
C ILE A 350 -22.44 14.87 -18.59
N ALA A 351 -22.15 14.17 -19.69
CA ALA A 351 -22.99 13.07 -20.17
C ALA A 351 -22.94 11.87 -19.19
N ALA A 352 -23.98 11.02 -19.22
CA ALA A 352 -23.98 9.81 -18.42
C ALA A 352 -22.88 8.84 -18.89
N ASN A 353 -22.27 8.11 -17.94
CA ASN A 353 -21.19 7.13 -18.19
C ASN A 353 -19.90 7.74 -18.79
N THR A 354 -19.70 9.07 -18.71
CA THR A 354 -18.45 9.70 -19.12
C THR A 354 -17.30 9.30 -18.19
N THR A 355 -16.13 9.10 -18.79
CA THR A 355 -14.87 8.81 -18.11
C THR A 355 -13.79 9.81 -18.52
N VAL A 356 -12.76 9.96 -17.68
CA VAL A 356 -11.54 10.68 -18.01
C VAL A 356 -10.67 9.81 -18.91
N THR A 357 -10.22 10.32 -20.05
CA THR A 357 -9.28 9.59 -20.94
C THR A 357 -7.85 10.10 -20.80
N GLU A 358 -7.68 11.36 -20.44
CA GLU A 358 -6.38 12.01 -20.27
C GLU A 358 -6.50 13.16 -19.26
N ILE A 359 -5.39 13.46 -18.58
CA ILE A 359 -5.24 14.63 -17.71
C ILE A 359 -3.90 15.29 -18.01
N ASN A 360 -3.91 16.60 -18.22
CA ASN A 360 -2.69 17.40 -18.19
C ASN A 360 -2.58 18.07 -16.81
N PRO A 361 -1.67 17.63 -15.93
CA PRO A 361 -1.58 18.16 -14.57
C PRO A 361 -1.02 19.59 -14.50
N ASN A 362 -0.34 20.06 -15.55
CA ASN A 362 0.17 21.44 -15.61
C ASN A 362 -0.95 22.44 -15.93
N THR A 363 -1.82 22.10 -16.88
CA THR A 363 -2.94 22.96 -17.31
C THR A 363 -4.27 22.61 -16.64
N ARG A 364 -4.33 21.48 -15.92
CA ARG A 364 -5.51 20.92 -15.24
C ARG A 364 -6.65 20.58 -16.21
N VAL A 365 -6.33 20.39 -17.49
CA VAL A 365 -7.29 20.01 -18.51
C VAL A 365 -7.48 18.50 -18.47
N VAL A 366 -8.73 18.07 -18.29
CA VAL A 366 -9.14 16.68 -18.50
C VAL A 366 -9.77 16.51 -19.87
N THR A 367 -9.44 15.41 -20.53
CA THR A 367 -10.12 14.95 -21.75
C THR A 367 -11.18 13.93 -21.36
N LEU A 368 -12.37 14.09 -21.93
CA LEU A 368 -13.56 13.29 -21.65
C LEU A 368 -13.75 12.23 -22.74
N SER A 369 -14.21 11.03 -22.36
CA SER A 369 -14.58 9.98 -23.31
C SER A 369 -15.85 10.29 -24.10
N GLN A 370 -16.63 11.28 -23.66
CA GLN A 370 -17.81 11.79 -24.34
C GLN A 370 -17.83 13.32 -24.25
N PRO A 371 -18.28 14.04 -25.30
CA PRO A 371 -18.49 15.47 -25.23
C PRO A 371 -19.48 15.87 -24.13
N THR A 372 -19.37 17.11 -23.63
CA THR A 372 -20.30 17.69 -22.66
C THR A 372 -21.73 17.72 -23.21
N SER A 373 -22.72 17.38 -22.38
CA SER A 373 -24.13 17.29 -22.76
C SER A 373 -24.86 18.63 -22.74
N ALA A 374 -24.35 19.60 -21.96
CA ALA A 374 -24.90 20.95 -21.87
C ALA A 374 -23.82 21.96 -21.49
N ALA A 375 -24.04 23.24 -21.83
CA ALA A 375 -23.17 24.34 -21.42
C ALA A 375 -23.44 24.74 -19.96
N THR A 376 -22.41 25.27 -19.29
CA THR A 376 -22.52 25.81 -17.93
C THR A 376 -22.09 27.27 -17.92
N THR A 377 -22.83 28.14 -17.21
CA THR A 377 -22.53 29.57 -17.07
C THR A 377 -21.86 29.93 -15.74
N THR A 378 -21.89 29.00 -14.77
CA THR A 378 -21.21 29.07 -13.47
C THR A 378 -20.30 27.85 -13.34
N ALA A 379 -19.32 27.91 -12.43
CA ALA A 379 -18.37 26.80 -12.21
C ALA A 379 -19.10 25.58 -11.61
N PRO A 380 -19.33 24.49 -12.38
CA PRO A 380 -20.00 23.31 -11.84
C PRO A 380 -19.03 22.49 -10.98
N THR A 381 -19.51 21.87 -9.89
CA THR A 381 -18.73 20.85 -9.18
C THR A 381 -18.83 19.54 -9.95
N LEU A 382 -17.67 18.98 -10.33
CA LEU A 382 -17.56 17.68 -10.95
C LEU A 382 -17.08 16.65 -9.92
N THR A 383 -17.67 15.46 -9.96
CA THR A 383 -17.39 14.34 -9.04
C THR A 383 -16.74 13.19 -9.80
N PHE A 384 -15.69 12.62 -9.21
CA PHE A 384 -14.93 11.50 -9.77
C PHE A 384 -15.22 10.23 -8.96
N GLY A 385 -15.47 9.13 -9.67
CA GLY A 385 -15.77 7.82 -9.08
C GLY A 385 -14.65 6.80 -9.30
N GLY A 386 -14.81 5.64 -8.67
CA GLY A 386 -13.88 4.51 -8.81
C GLY A 386 -12.59 4.62 -7.99
N ALA A 387 -12.53 5.52 -7.00
CA ALA A 387 -11.38 5.58 -6.10
C ALA A 387 -11.10 4.19 -5.49
N ASN A 388 -9.83 3.77 -5.54
CA ASN A 388 -9.33 2.45 -5.14
C ASN A 388 -9.77 1.23 -5.97
N ASN A 389 -10.60 1.39 -7.01
CA ASN A 389 -10.98 0.28 -7.91
C ASN A 389 -9.99 0.08 -9.07
N PHE A 390 -8.97 0.92 -9.17
CA PHE A 390 -7.95 0.86 -10.21
C PHE A 390 -6.73 0.08 -9.74
N ASP A 391 -6.14 -0.67 -10.67
CA ASP A 391 -4.85 -1.30 -10.45
C ASP A 391 -3.76 -0.23 -10.30
N ARG A 392 -2.86 -0.46 -9.35
CA ARG A 392 -1.71 0.40 -9.05
C ARG A 392 -0.43 -0.38 -9.32
N THR A 393 0.61 0.34 -9.72
CA THR A 393 1.97 -0.23 -9.81
C THR A 393 2.89 0.50 -8.86
N LEU A 394 3.55 -0.25 -7.97
CA LEU A 394 4.75 0.20 -7.28
C LEU A 394 5.95 -0.15 -8.14
N THR A 395 6.64 0.87 -8.66
CA THR A 395 7.88 0.68 -9.40
C THR A 395 9.08 0.88 -8.49
N LEU A 396 9.94 -0.12 -8.42
CA LEU A 396 11.22 -0.07 -7.71
C LEU A 396 12.32 0.04 -8.75
N THR A 397 13.20 1.03 -8.60
CA THR A 397 14.25 1.31 -9.58
C THR A 397 15.49 1.93 -8.95
N GLY A 398 16.45 2.30 -9.78
CA GLY A 398 17.66 3.00 -9.40
C GLY A 398 18.94 2.21 -9.70
N THR A 399 20.07 2.88 -9.52
CA THR A 399 21.40 2.36 -9.83
C THR A 399 22.12 1.77 -8.62
N ASN A 400 21.60 1.94 -7.40
CA ASN A 400 22.23 1.44 -6.20
C ASN A 400 22.18 -0.10 -6.15
N THR A 401 23.34 -0.74 -6.16
CA THR A 401 23.47 -2.21 -6.11
C THR A 401 23.54 -2.76 -4.69
N GLY A 402 23.53 -1.89 -3.66
CA GLY A 402 23.32 -2.32 -2.28
C GLY A 402 21.88 -2.76 -2.04
N ASN A 403 21.63 -3.34 -0.87
CA ASN A 403 20.30 -3.81 -0.50
C ASN A 403 19.40 -2.63 -0.10
N ASN A 404 18.80 -1.96 -1.08
CA ASN A 404 17.66 -1.08 -0.81
C ASN A 404 16.51 -1.97 -0.35
N SER A 405 15.81 -1.59 0.72
CA SER A 405 14.79 -2.47 1.31
C SER A 405 13.50 -1.75 1.63
N LEU A 406 12.41 -2.52 1.62
CA LEU A 406 11.08 -2.08 1.99
C LEU A 406 10.42 -3.12 2.91
N ALA A 407 10.31 -2.77 4.19
CA ALA A 407 9.75 -3.61 5.24
C ALA A 407 8.22 -3.53 5.34
N ALA A 408 7.58 -2.63 4.60
CA ALA A 408 6.14 -2.50 4.60
C ALA A 408 5.49 -3.75 3.98
N PRO A 409 4.53 -4.40 4.65
CA PRO A 409 3.72 -5.44 4.03
C PRO A 409 2.94 -4.87 2.84
N LEU A 410 3.10 -5.45 1.66
CA LEU A 410 2.38 -4.98 0.48
C LEU A 410 1.02 -5.65 0.37
N SER A 411 -0.01 -4.86 0.11
CA SER A 411 -1.42 -5.29 0.04
C SER A 411 -2.15 -4.62 -1.13
N ASN A 412 -3.28 -5.19 -1.53
CA ASN A 412 -4.15 -4.54 -2.51
C ASN A 412 -4.84 -3.29 -1.92
N PRO A 413 -5.23 -2.31 -2.78
CA PRO A 413 -6.26 -1.33 -2.43
C PRO A 413 -7.49 -1.95 -1.75
N ALA A 414 -8.20 -1.18 -0.93
CA ALA A 414 -9.59 -1.50 -0.62
C ALA A 414 -10.45 -1.41 -1.90
N GLY A 415 -11.42 -2.30 -2.09
CA GLY A 415 -12.23 -2.32 -3.32
C GLY A 415 -11.75 -3.39 -4.30
N THR A 416 -11.84 -3.13 -5.60
CA THR A 416 -11.52 -4.12 -6.65
C THR A 416 -10.13 -3.96 -7.28
N GLY A 417 -9.44 -2.86 -7.00
CA GLY A 417 -8.11 -2.61 -7.57
C GLY A 417 -7.06 -3.53 -6.98
N LYS A 418 -6.04 -3.86 -7.78
CA LYS A 418 -4.88 -4.68 -7.37
C LYS A 418 -3.63 -3.83 -7.28
N LEU A 419 -2.70 -4.19 -6.39
CA LEU A 419 -1.35 -3.65 -6.41
C LEU A 419 -0.43 -4.63 -7.16
N GLY A 420 0.30 -4.14 -8.16
CA GLY A 420 1.42 -4.85 -8.79
C GLY A 420 2.76 -4.22 -8.40
N VAL A 421 3.85 -4.98 -8.58
CA VAL A 421 5.21 -4.56 -8.28
C VAL A 421 6.07 -4.72 -9.52
N THR A 422 6.73 -3.64 -9.94
CA THR A 422 7.64 -3.66 -11.08
C THR A 422 9.04 -3.29 -10.62
N LYS A 423 10.04 -4.15 -10.87
CA LYS A 423 11.45 -3.84 -10.67
C LYS A 423 12.10 -3.50 -12.01
N THR A 424 12.74 -2.33 -12.09
CA THR A 424 13.51 -1.83 -13.24
C THR A 424 14.87 -1.28 -12.77
N GLY A 425 15.73 -0.85 -13.69
CA GLY A 425 17.05 -0.33 -13.37
C GLY A 425 18.04 -1.40 -12.86
N PRO A 426 19.35 -1.13 -12.89
CA PRO A 426 20.35 -2.15 -12.59
C PRO A 426 20.52 -2.45 -11.09
N GLY A 427 19.98 -1.62 -10.19
CA GLY A 427 20.12 -1.77 -8.75
C GLY A 427 19.34 -2.95 -8.15
N ALA A 428 19.43 -3.10 -6.83
CA ALA A 428 18.75 -4.15 -6.07
C ALA A 428 17.70 -3.57 -5.11
N TRP A 429 16.55 -4.25 -4.98
CA TRP A 429 15.52 -3.95 -3.99
C TRP A 429 15.08 -5.23 -3.30
N ILE A 430 15.01 -5.24 -1.97
CA ILE A 430 14.60 -6.37 -1.13
C ILE A 430 13.28 -6.02 -0.43
N LEU A 431 12.24 -6.81 -0.69
CA LEU A 431 10.96 -6.74 -0.01
C LEU A 431 10.99 -7.69 1.19
N ASN A 432 11.06 -7.11 2.39
CA ASN A 432 11.22 -7.85 3.65
C ASN A 432 10.06 -7.62 4.64
N GLY A 433 8.90 -7.20 4.12
CA GLY A 433 7.67 -7.15 4.90
C GLY A 433 7.19 -8.55 5.30
N LEU A 434 6.70 -8.68 6.53
CA LEU A 434 6.30 -9.96 7.14
C LEU A 434 5.14 -10.67 6.42
N SER A 435 4.45 -9.99 5.50
CA SER A 435 3.45 -10.58 4.61
C SER A 435 3.40 -9.84 3.28
N GLN A 436 3.04 -10.57 2.22
CA GLN A 436 2.82 -10.01 0.89
C GLN A 436 1.49 -10.54 0.35
N THR A 437 0.46 -9.68 0.36
CA THR A 437 -0.93 -10.06 0.02
C THR A 437 -1.45 -9.36 -1.24
N TYR A 438 -0.63 -8.53 -1.88
CA TYR A 438 -0.95 -7.94 -3.17
C TYR A 438 -1.09 -9.01 -4.25
N SER A 439 -1.96 -8.78 -5.23
CA SER A 439 -2.31 -9.79 -6.26
C SER A 439 -2.20 -9.29 -7.70
N GLY A 440 -1.77 -8.04 -7.90
CA GLY A 440 -1.37 -7.55 -9.21
C GLY A 440 0.02 -8.07 -9.57
N PRO A 441 0.41 -8.04 -10.85
CA PRO A 441 1.60 -8.72 -11.33
C PRO A 441 2.90 -8.23 -10.67
N THR A 442 3.83 -9.16 -10.48
CA THR A 442 5.21 -8.94 -10.07
C THR A 442 6.10 -9.10 -11.30
N MET A 443 6.69 -8.01 -11.79
CA MET A 443 7.53 -8.01 -12.99
C MET A 443 8.94 -7.52 -12.67
N VAL A 444 9.95 -8.33 -12.92
CA VAL A 444 11.36 -7.94 -12.75
C VAL A 444 11.98 -7.78 -14.13
N THR A 445 12.17 -6.55 -14.59
CA THR A 445 12.64 -6.28 -15.97
C THR A 445 14.14 -6.00 -16.06
N GLN A 446 14.76 -5.51 -14.97
CA GLN A 446 16.20 -5.30 -14.84
C GLN A 446 16.63 -5.36 -13.36
N GLY A 447 17.89 -5.72 -13.12
CA GLY A 447 18.49 -5.78 -11.78
C GLY A 447 17.89 -6.88 -10.91
N THR A 448 17.92 -6.69 -9.59
CA THR A 448 17.49 -7.71 -8.62
C THR A 448 16.25 -7.27 -7.84
N LEU A 449 15.20 -8.09 -7.84
CA LEU A 449 14.11 -8.02 -6.85
C LEU A 449 14.29 -9.17 -5.86
N GLY A 450 14.45 -8.86 -4.58
CA GLY A 450 14.55 -9.83 -3.51
C GLY A 450 13.25 -9.94 -2.71
N PHE A 451 12.94 -11.15 -2.23
CA PHE A 451 11.96 -11.38 -1.17
C PHE A 451 12.65 -12.04 0.03
N ASP A 452 12.50 -11.42 1.20
CA ASP A 452 13.03 -11.93 2.46
C ASP A 452 11.87 -12.17 3.45
N GLY A 453 11.60 -13.43 3.77
CA GLY A 453 10.55 -13.84 4.71
C GLY A 453 9.20 -14.17 4.07
N ALA A 454 8.66 -13.31 3.20
CA ALA A 454 7.33 -13.51 2.60
C ALA A 454 7.32 -13.35 1.08
N PHE A 455 6.71 -14.31 0.39
CA PHE A 455 6.62 -14.36 -1.08
C PHE A 455 5.14 -14.31 -1.56
N PRO A 456 4.82 -13.54 -2.62
CA PRO A 456 3.44 -13.26 -3.05
C PRO A 456 2.86 -14.36 -3.97
N PHE A 457 2.38 -15.47 -3.40
CA PHE A 457 1.84 -16.60 -4.19
C PHE A 457 0.57 -16.30 -5.00
N ASN A 458 -0.10 -15.18 -4.72
CA ASN A 458 -1.31 -14.72 -5.40
C ASN A 458 -1.04 -13.71 -6.53
N SER A 459 0.23 -13.42 -6.82
CA SER A 459 0.67 -12.55 -7.90
C SER A 459 1.17 -13.38 -9.09
N GLU A 460 0.88 -12.94 -10.31
CA GLU A 460 1.57 -13.42 -11.50
C GLU A 460 3.02 -12.93 -11.48
N LEU A 461 3.99 -13.85 -11.66
CA LEU A 461 5.41 -13.52 -11.63
C LEU A 461 6.02 -13.60 -13.02
N THR A 462 6.75 -12.57 -13.42
CA THR A 462 7.57 -12.57 -14.64
C THR A 462 8.98 -12.08 -14.34
N VAL A 463 9.96 -12.96 -14.57
CA VAL A 463 11.39 -12.62 -14.52
C VAL A 463 12.03 -13.13 -15.82
N PRO A 464 12.24 -12.26 -16.82
CA PRO A 464 12.87 -12.61 -18.08
C PRO A 464 14.38 -12.76 -17.92
N SER A 465 15.02 -13.32 -18.96
CA SER A 465 16.49 -13.38 -19.05
C SER A 465 17.14 -11.99 -18.88
N GLY A 466 18.24 -11.92 -18.13
CA GLY A 466 18.95 -10.67 -17.81
C GLY A 466 18.48 -9.96 -16.54
N SER A 467 17.45 -10.49 -15.87
CA SER A 467 16.98 -10.04 -14.54
C SER A 467 17.16 -11.10 -13.48
N THR A 468 17.12 -10.70 -12.20
CA THR A 468 17.36 -11.59 -11.07
C THR A 468 16.22 -11.54 -10.06
N LEU A 469 15.73 -12.72 -9.66
CA LEU A 469 14.95 -12.90 -8.44
C LEU A 469 15.87 -13.38 -7.32
N SER A 470 15.86 -12.72 -6.17
CA SER A 470 16.56 -13.18 -4.96
C SER A 470 15.53 -13.65 -3.92
N LEU A 471 15.80 -14.76 -3.26
CA LEU A 471 14.94 -15.32 -2.22
C LEU A 471 15.77 -15.63 -0.96
N ALA A 472 15.24 -15.24 0.19
CA ALA A 472 15.78 -15.58 1.50
C ALA A 472 14.63 -15.81 2.50
N ASN A 473 14.76 -16.79 3.39
CA ASN A 473 13.77 -17.08 4.43
C ASN A 473 12.33 -17.31 3.90
N VAL A 474 12.20 -17.85 2.68
CA VAL A 474 10.91 -18.10 2.02
C VAL A 474 10.58 -19.59 2.03
N THR A 475 9.31 -19.94 2.17
CA THR A 475 8.81 -21.29 1.86
C THR A 475 8.09 -21.27 0.51
N LEU A 476 8.52 -22.08 -0.45
CA LEU A 476 7.93 -22.22 -1.78
C LEU A 476 7.10 -23.51 -1.88
N PRO A 477 5.77 -23.45 -1.88
CA PRO A 477 4.93 -24.58 -2.22
C PRO A 477 5.05 -24.91 -3.70
N VAL A 478 5.20 -26.19 -4.01
CA VAL A 478 5.13 -26.71 -5.37
C VAL A 478 3.69 -26.70 -5.84
N ASN A 479 3.45 -26.10 -7.01
CA ASN A 479 2.14 -26.05 -7.63
C ASN A 479 1.76 -27.46 -8.16
N GLU A 480 0.59 -27.95 -7.77
CA GLU A 480 0.10 -29.29 -8.14
C GLU A 480 -0.10 -29.47 -9.65
N ASN A 481 -0.42 -28.40 -10.38
CA ASN A 481 -0.67 -28.46 -11.82
C ASN A 481 0.62 -28.47 -12.63
N THR A 482 1.65 -27.75 -12.18
CA THR A 482 2.92 -27.64 -12.92
C THR A 482 4.00 -28.59 -12.38
N GLY A 483 3.85 -29.08 -11.15
CA GLY A 483 4.88 -29.83 -10.44
C GLY A 483 6.07 -28.97 -10.01
N ARG A 484 6.00 -27.64 -10.17
CA ARG A 484 7.09 -26.70 -9.87
C ARG A 484 6.68 -25.66 -8.82
N ALA A 485 7.62 -25.30 -7.97
CA ALA A 485 7.50 -24.20 -6.99
C ALA A 485 7.79 -22.84 -7.62
N LEU A 486 8.63 -22.80 -8.66
CA LEU A 486 8.96 -21.59 -9.39
C LEU A 486 9.30 -21.93 -10.84
N ASP A 487 8.88 -21.07 -11.73
CA ASP A 487 9.16 -21.13 -13.17
C ASP A 487 9.46 -19.71 -13.68
N ILE A 488 10.72 -19.45 -14.00
CA ILE A 488 11.20 -18.15 -14.50
C ILE A 488 12.29 -18.32 -15.58
N ASP A 489 12.46 -17.31 -16.45
CA ASP A 489 13.53 -17.31 -17.45
C ASP A 489 14.83 -16.64 -16.95
N GLY A 490 14.73 -15.82 -15.90
CA GLY A 490 15.82 -15.03 -15.33
C GLY A 490 16.70 -15.81 -14.34
N ALA A 491 17.69 -15.12 -13.78
CA ALA A 491 18.55 -15.67 -12.74
C ALA A 491 17.80 -15.79 -11.41
N LEU A 492 18.08 -16.86 -10.67
CA LEU A 492 17.60 -17.10 -9.32
C LEU A 492 18.78 -17.09 -8.33
N THR A 493 18.69 -16.25 -7.32
CA THR A 493 19.66 -16.21 -6.22
C THR A 493 18.98 -16.68 -4.94
N ILE A 494 19.56 -17.69 -4.28
CA ILE A 494 19.10 -18.17 -2.98
C ILE A 494 20.06 -17.64 -1.90
N ASP A 495 19.75 -16.43 -1.39
CA ASP A 495 20.61 -15.66 -0.48
C ASP A 495 20.45 -16.06 1.01
N GLY A 496 19.42 -16.84 1.32
CA GLY A 496 19.18 -17.41 2.65
C GLY A 496 18.37 -18.70 2.54
N PRO A 497 17.98 -19.32 3.67
CA PRO A 497 17.20 -20.55 3.67
C PRO A 497 15.93 -20.43 2.83
N VAL A 498 15.74 -21.30 1.85
CA VAL A 498 14.50 -21.38 1.06
C VAL A 498 13.96 -22.80 1.13
N SER A 499 12.85 -22.98 1.82
CA SER A 499 12.22 -24.29 2.00
C SER A 499 11.31 -24.60 0.81
N VAL A 500 11.50 -25.75 0.15
CA VAL A 500 10.59 -26.23 -0.90
C VAL A 500 9.64 -27.27 -0.32
N ALA A 501 8.35 -27.05 -0.54
CA ALA A 501 7.25 -27.85 0.00
C ALA A 501 6.51 -28.60 -1.13
N LEU A 502 6.61 -29.93 -1.17
CA LEU A 502 5.87 -30.77 -2.12
C LEU A 502 4.36 -30.83 -1.79
N PRO A 503 3.48 -31.00 -2.80
CA PRO A 503 2.06 -31.20 -2.55
C PRO A 503 1.78 -32.60 -1.98
N GLY A 504 0.80 -32.69 -1.08
CA GLY A 504 0.30 -33.95 -0.54
C GLY A 504 1.25 -34.70 0.41
N ALA A 505 0.88 -35.96 0.71
CA ALA A 505 1.71 -36.89 1.49
C ALA A 505 2.85 -37.40 0.60
N SER A 506 3.84 -36.57 0.30
CA SER A 506 4.86 -36.95 -0.69
C SER A 506 5.75 -38.08 -0.16
N PRO A 507 5.71 -39.27 -0.78
CA PRO A 507 6.59 -40.38 -0.49
C PRO A 507 7.86 -40.24 -1.34
N THR A 508 8.89 -41.01 -1.04
CA THR A 508 10.23 -40.97 -1.67
C THR A 508 10.23 -40.81 -3.19
N GLY A 509 11.15 -40.01 -3.74
CA GLY A 509 11.28 -39.77 -5.18
C GLY A 509 12.16 -38.57 -5.53
N THR A 510 12.37 -38.33 -6.82
CA THR A 510 13.06 -37.14 -7.34
C THR A 510 12.08 -36.30 -8.15
N PHE A 511 12.01 -35.01 -7.83
CA PHE A 511 11.04 -34.04 -8.37
C PHE A 511 11.79 -32.84 -8.95
N THR A 512 11.42 -32.39 -10.15
CA THR A 512 11.94 -31.13 -10.69
C THR A 512 11.07 -30.00 -10.12
N VAL A 513 11.64 -29.22 -9.21
CA VAL A 513 10.86 -28.27 -8.39
C VAL A 513 11.08 -26.81 -8.78
N LEU A 514 12.17 -26.48 -9.48
CA LEU A 514 12.45 -25.11 -9.94
C LEU A 514 12.83 -25.12 -11.42
N GLU A 515 12.41 -24.09 -12.15
CA GLU A 515 12.90 -23.72 -13.48
C GLU A 515 13.41 -22.27 -13.44
N TYR A 516 14.58 -22.03 -14.05
CA TYR A 516 15.29 -20.75 -14.02
C TYR A 516 16.24 -20.60 -15.22
N GLY A 517 16.67 -19.37 -15.50
CA GLY A 517 17.76 -19.11 -16.46
C GLY A 517 19.14 -19.49 -15.93
N SER A 518 19.39 -19.24 -14.65
CA SER A 518 20.58 -19.70 -13.90
C SER A 518 20.29 -19.67 -12.40
N ILE A 519 21.08 -20.39 -11.58
CA ILE A 519 20.92 -20.38 -10.12
C ILE A 519 22.24 -20.18 -9.39
N THR A 520 22.19 -19.50 -8.25
CA THR A 520 23.26 -19.44 -7.26
C THR A 520 22.69 -19.70 -5.85
N GLY A 521 23.54 -20.17 -4.93
CA GLY A 521 23.12 -20.41 -3.54
C GLY A 521 22.33 -21.70 -3.30
N THR A 522 22.41 -22.70 -4.19
CA THR A 522 21.63 -23.95 -4.10
C THR A 522 21.78 -24.71 -2.76
N ALA A 523 22.90 -24.51 -2.06
CA ALA A 523 23.14 -25.10 -0.75
C ALA A 523 22.17 -24.60 0.35
N ASN A 524 21.49 -23.47 0.11
CA ASN A 524 20.50 -22.88 1.01
C ASN A 524 19.08 -23.38 0.74
N LEU A 525 18.86 -24.23 -0.28
CA LEU A 525 17.59 -24.90 -0.48
C LEU A 525 17.42 -25.98 0.59
N THR A 526 16.26 -25.94 1.26
CA THR A 526 15.92 -26.88 2.33
C THR A 526 14.56 -27.50 2.07
N SER A 527 14.25 -28.55 2.82
CA SER A 527 12.90 -29.08 2.86
C SER A 527 12.65 -29.77 4.19
N ASN A 528 11.39 -29.80 4.57
CA ASN A 528 10.92 -30.40 5.82
C ASN A 528 10.78 -31.93 5.74
N TYR A 529 11.01 -32.53 4.57
CA TYR A 529 11.02 -33.98 4.39
C TYR A 529 12.37 -34.59 4.78
N ARG A 530 12.31 -35.77 5.37
CA ARG A 530 13.49 -36.54 5.78
C ARG A 530 14.33 -36.95 4.56
N GLY A 531 15.67 -36.89 4.72
CA GLY A 531 16.60 -37.33 3.67
C GLY A 531 16.44 -36.55 2.36
N SER A 532 15.94 -35.32 2.45
CA SER A 532 15.80 -34.42 1.31
C SER A 532 17.17 -33.87 0.90
N SER A 533 17.42 -33.80 -0.40
CA SER A 533 18.61 -33.17 -0.98
C SER A 533 18.24 -32.46 -2.26
N PHE A 534 19.01 -31.42 -2.60
CA PHE A 534 18.80 -30.62 -3.80
C PHE A 534 20.00 -30.75 -4.74
N SER A 535 19.72 -30.78 -6.04
CA SER A 535 20.73 -30.71 -7.09
C SER A 535 20.34 -29.62 -8.08
N GLY A 536 21.23 -28.64 -8.26
CA GLY A 536 21.05 -27.58 -9.24
C GLY A 536 21.63 -27.98 -10.59
N GLY A 537 20.80 -28.01 -11.62
CA GLY A 537 21.21 -28.05 -13.02
C GLY A 537 21.36 -26.66 -13.62
N ALA A 538 21.69 -26.58 -14.91
CA ALA A 538 21.86 -25.32 -15.62
C ALA A 538 20.58 -24.45 -15.62
N ASN A 539 19.41 -25.07 -15.81
CA ASN A 539 18.12 -24.38 -15.95
C ASN A 539 17.01 -24.92 -15.04
N SER A 540 17.33 -25.87 -14.18
CA SER A 540 16.34 -26.49 -13.29
C SER A 540 17.00 -27.08 -12.07
N ALA A 541 16.32 -27.05 -10.93
CA ALA A 541 16.75 -27.77 -9.74
C ALA A 541 15.78 -28.92 -9.42
N THR A 542 16.36 -30.04 -9.00
CA THR A 542 15.62 -31.20 -8.53
C THR A 542 15.74 -31.34 -7.02
N MET A 543 14.64 -31.74 -6.38
CA MET A 543 14.58 -32.19 -5.01
C MET A 543 14.47 -33.72 -4.98
N THR A 544 15.32 -34.41 -4.22
CA THR A 544 15.24 -35.85 -4.00
C THR A 544 14.92 -36.14 -2.54
N VAL A 545 13.84 -36.89 -2.29
CA VAL A 545 13.47 -37.43 -0.97
C VAL A 545 13.87 -38.90 -0.93
N SER A 546 14.93 -39.21 -0.20
CA SER A 546 15.55 -40.55 -0.21
C SER A 546 15.04 -41.49 0.89
N THR A 547 14.44 -40.94 1.95
CA THR A 547 13.94 -41.70 3.10
C THR A 547 12.45 -41.50 3.28
N PRO A 548 11.65 -42.56 3.43
CA PRO A 548 10.24 -42.42 3.78
C PRO A 548 10.08 -41.84 5.18
N GLY A 549 8.87 -41.36 5.48
CA GLY A 549 8.50 -40.97 6.83
C GLY A 549 8.58 -42.13 7.82
N VAL A 550 8.83 -41.80 9.08
CA VAL A 550 8.99 -42.74 10.19
C VAL A 550 7.74 -42.67 11.08
N ALA A 551 7.40 -43.80 11.70
CA ALA A 551 6.36 -43.83 12.74
C ALA A 551 6.93 -43.30 14.06
N LEU A 552 6.40 -42.19 14.53
CA LEU A 552 6.84 -41.48 15.72
C LEU A 552 5.77 -41.56 16.83
N THR A 553 6.21 -41.77 18.06
CA THR A 553 5.35 -41.68 19.26
C THR A 553 5.73 -40.43 20.05
N TRP A 554 4.75 -39.61 20.40
CA TRP A 554 4.93 -38.41 21.21
C TRP A 554 5.38 -38.79 22.62
N THR A 555 6.43 -38.14 23.09
CA THR A 555 6.91 -38.28 24.47
C THR A 555 6.90 -36.96 25.22
N GLY A 556 7.00 -35.82 24.52
CA GLY A 556 7.09 -34.51 25.14
C GLY A 556 8.28 -34.39 26.12
N ALA A 557 9.35 -35.14 25.85
CA ALA A 557 10.42 -35.38 26.81
C ALA A 557 11.23 -34.11 27.16
N LEU A 558 11.28 -33.13 26.25
CA LEU A 558 11.99 -31.87 26.46
C LEU A 558 11.02 -30.74 26.81
N ASP A 559 9.91 -30.63 26.07
CA ASP A 559 8.86 -29.64 26.26
C ASP A 559 7.55 -30.11 25.59
N ASN A 560 6.54 -29.24 25.57
CA ASN A 560 5.24 -29.51 24.97
C ASN A 560 5.14 -29.13 23.47
N VAL A 561 6.23 -28.75 22.82
CA VAL A 561 6.20 -28.17 21.47
C VAL A 561 6.30 -29.24 20.39
N TRP A 562 5.30 -29.29 19.51
CA TRP A 562 5.36 -30.00 18.23
C TRP A 562 5.72 -29.02 17.12
N ASN A 563 6.97 -29.12 16.68
CA ASN A 563 7.54 -28.36 15.57
C ASN A 563 8.26 -29.30 14.60
N THR A 564 8.64 -28.76 13.44
CA THR A 564 9.37 -29.51 12.42
C THR A 564 10.88 -29.36 12.63
N MET A 565 11.61 -30.47 12.61
CA MET A 565 13.09 -30.54 12.59
C MET A 565 13.82 -29.83 13.74
N THR A 566 13.15 -29.49 14.85
CA THR A 566 13.76 -28.69 15.93
C THR A 566 13.85 -29.44 17.25
N THR A 567 12.73 -29.82 17.88
CA THR A 567 12.72 -30.43 19.22
C THR A 567 12.52 -31.94 19.17
N ALA A 568 13.36 -32.69 19.90
CA ALA A 568 13.35 -34.15 19.93
C ALA A 568 12.31 -34.70 20.93
N ASN A 569 11.05 -34.28 20.78
CA ASN A 569 9.92 -34.70 21.63
C ASN A 569 9.23 -35.99 21.15
N TRP A 570 9.84 -36.69 20.20
CA TRP A 570 9.34 -37.93 19.62
C TRP A 570 10.29 -39.08 19.91
N LYS A 571 9.77 -40.30 19.87
CA LYS A 571 10.59 -41.51 19.76
C LYS A 571 10.22 -42.30 18.50
N ASN A 572 11.21 -42.88 17.86
CA ASN A 572 11.01 -43.78 16.72
C ASN A 572 10.72 -45.24 17.18
N PRO A 573 10.47 -46.21 16.28
CA PRO A 573 10.09 -47.58 16.66
C PRO A 573 11.17 -48.36 17.41
N VAL A 574 12.43 -47.89 17.41
CA VAL A 574 13.53 -48.46 18.19
C VAL A 574 13.77 -47.70 19.51
N ASN A 575 12.83 -46.83 19.92
CA ASN A 575 12.85 -46.01 21.12
C ASN A 575 13.97 -44.95 21.20
N ALA A 576 14.58 -44.57 20.07
CA ALA A 576 15.52 -43.46 20.05
C ALA A 576 14.78 -42.11 20.00
N PRO A 577 15.23 -41.07 20.74
CA PRO A 577 14.71 -39.71 20.59
C PRO A 577 14.85 -39.20 19.16
N GLU A 578 13.83 -38.50 18.66
CA GLU A 578 13.69 -38.13 17.26
C GLU A 578 12.96 -36.78 17.14
N THR A 579 13.23 -36.04 16.07
CA THR A 579 12.47 -34.83 15.68
C THR A 579 11.42 -35.19 14.62
N PHE A 580 10.36 -34.40 14.53
CA PHE A 580 9.33 -34.58 13.51
C PHE A 580 9.75 -34.00 12.15
N PHE A 581 9.58 -34.78 11.09
CA PHE A 581 9.67 -34.36 9.70
C PHE A 581 8.30 -34.51 9.04
N TRP A 582 8.06 -33.76 7.96
CA TRP A 582 6.86 -33.97 7.16
C TRP A 582 6.81 -35.39 6.59
N ALA A 583 5.58 -35.91 6.47
CA ALA A 583 5.25 -37.29 6.16
C ALA A 583 5.64 -38.34 7.22
N ASP A 584 6.16 -37.96 8.40
CA ASP A 584 6.21 -38.87 9.53
C ASP A 584 4.77 -39.18 10.02
N SER A 585 4.51 -40.43 10.40
CA SER A 585 3.24 -40.80 11.04
C SER A 585 3.36 -40.59 12.54
N VAL A 586 2.40 -39.92 13.16
CA VAL A 586 2.51 -39.54 14.57
C VAL A 586 1.46 -40.24 15.42
N LYS A 587 1.87 -40.72 16.60
CA LYS A 587 1.01 -41.34 17.61
C LYS A 587 1.14 -40.57 18.93
N PHE A 588 0.03 -40.17 19.51
CA PHE A 588 -0.08 -39.65 20.88
C PHE A 588 -0.68 -40.74 21.75
N ASP A 589 0.08 -41.24 22.73
CA ASP A 589 -0.36 -42.22 23.72
C ASP A 589 0.05 -41.80 25.13
N ASP A 590 -0.08 -42.70 26.10
CA ASP A 590 0.25 -42.43 27.50
C ASP A 590 1.77 -42.24 27.73
N ALA A 591 2.63 -42.40 26.72
CA ALA A 591 4.05 -42.07 26.84
C ALA A 591 4.31 -40.56 27.00
N GLY A 592 3.38 -39.70 26.60
CA GLY A 592 3.45 -38.24 26.79
C GLY A 592 2.87 -37.74 28.11
N ALA A 593 2.51 -38.65 29.04
CA ALA A 593 1.82 -38.32 30.29
C ALA A 593 2.49 -37.21 31.13
N ALA A 594 3.83 -37.09 31.06
CA ALA A 594 4.57 -36.12 31.84
C ALA A 594 4.34 -34.66 31.43
N ILE A 595 3.89 -34.41 30.19
CA ILE A 595 3.68 -33.05 29.65
C ILE A 595 2.21 -32.78 29.26
N ALA A 596 1.36 -33.80 29.33
CA ALA A 596 -0.08 -33.65 29.11
C ALA A 596 -0.68 -32.59 30.08
N PRO A 597 -1.73 -31.85 29.66
CA PRO A 597 -2.53 -32.10 28.46
C PRO A 597 -2.06 -31.33 27.22
N PHE A 598 -1.22 -30.30 27.34
CA PHE A 598 -0.99 -29.38 26.23
C PHE A 598 0.05 -29.89 25.23
N VAL A 599 -0.26 -29.76 23.93
CA VAL A 599 0.67 -29.91 22.81
C VAL A 599 0.64 -28.61 22.01
N GLU A 600 1.75 -27.87 22.04
CA GLU A 600 1.90 -26.60 21.34
C GLU A 600 2.32 -26.84 19.88
N LEU A 601 1.41 -26.62 18.94
CA LEU A 601 1.64 -26.66 17.50
C LEU A 601 2.37 -25.38 17.06
N VAL A 602 3.53 -25.53 16.43
CA VAL A 602 4.33 -24.42 15.91
C VAL A 602 4.68 -24.65 14.44
N GLY A 603 4.33 -23.68 13.60
CA GLY A 603 4.50 -23.76 12.14
C GLY A 603 3.50 -24.69 11.47
N GLU A 604 3.70 -24.94 10.17
CA GLU A 604 2.89 -25.90 9.41
C GLU A 604 3.40 -27.34 9.64
N LEU A 605 2.47 -28.22 10.01
CA LEU A 605 2.74 -29.62 10.35
C LEU A 605 1.97 -30.52 9.38
N ARG A 606 2.70 -31.35 8.63
CA ARG A 606 2.15 -32.28 7.63
C ARG A 606 2.53 -33.73 7.95
N PRO A 607 1.95 -34.35 9.00
CA PRO A 607 2.17 -35.76 9.25
C PRO A 607 1.59 -36.61 8.11
N ALA A 608 2.01 -37.86 7.97
CA ALA A 608 1.36 -38.81 7.06
C ALA A 608 0.08 -39.42 7.66
N SER A 609 0.00 -39.48 8.99
CA SER A 609 -1.20 -39.84 9.75
C SER A 609 -1.05 -39.32 11.18
N MET A 610 -2.16 -39.05 11.85
CA MET A 610 -2.19 -38.68 13.26
C MET A 610 -3.09 -39.64 14.02
N THR A 611 -2.55 -40.35 15.01
CA THR A 611 -3.31 -41.26 15.88
C THR A 611 -3.28 -40.76 17.32
N ILE A 612 -4.43 -40.62 17.97
CA ILE A 612 -4.55 -40.31 19.39
C ILE A 612 -5.13 -41.53 20.11
N ASP A 613 -4.28 -42.19 20.87
CA ASP A 613 -4.48 -43.50 21.51
C ASP A 613 -4.05 -43.43 22.97
N SER A 614 -4.63 -42.48 23.71
CA SER A 614 -4.31 -42.21 25.11
C SER A 614 -5.53 -42.36 26.01
N SER A 615 -5.28 -42.73 27.26
CA SER A 615 -6.25 -42.62 28.34
C SER A 615 -6.26 -41.23 28.99
N LEU A 616 -5.28 -40.38 28.66
CA LEU A 616 -5.11 -39.01 29.15
C LEU A 616 -5.56 -37.99 28.10
N ASP A 617 -6.12 -36.88 28.56
CA ASP A 617 -6.60 -35.80 27.67
C ASP A 617 -5.43 -35.04 27.06
N TYR A 618 -5.46 -34.88 25.73
CA TYR A 618 -4.59 -33.95 25.01
C TYR A 618 -5.35 -32.70 24.55
N THR A 619 -4.68 -31.56 24.53
CA THR A 619 -5.14 -30.29 23.98
C THR A 619 -4.11 -29.79 22.98
N PHE A 620 -4.43 -29.90 21.69
CA PHE A 620 -3.63 -29.38 20.59
C PHE A 620 -3.97 -27.90 20.39
N GLN A 621 -2.99 -27.02 20.55
CA GLN A 621 -3.16 -25.57 20.48
C GLN A 621 -1.86 -24.89 20.03
N GLY A 622 -1.89 -23.61 19.68
CA GLY A 622 -0.68 -22.87 19.32
C GLY A 622 -0.89 -21.98 18.09
N THR A 623 0.20 -21.44 17.56
CA THR A 623 0.19 -20.60 16.35
C THR A 623 0.32 -21.42 15.06
N GLY A 624 0.65 -22.72 15.18
CA GLY A 624 0.81 -23.64 14.06
C GLY A 624 -0.50 -24.15 13.46
N THR A 625 -0.37 -24.81 12.31
CA THR A 625 -1.49 -25.41 11.58
C THR A 625 -1.21 -26.85 11.18
N LEU A 626 -2.23 -27.71 11.29
CA LEU A 626 -2.23 -29.05 10.74
C LEU A 626 -2.72 -29.01 9.29
N ALA A 627 -1.89 -29.48 8.36
CA ALA A 627 -2.13 -29.38 6.93
C ALA A 627 -1.81 -30.68 6.18
N GLY A 628 -2.35 -30.82 4.97
CA GLY A 628 -2.11 -31.96 4.09
C GLY A 628 -3.17 -33.08 4.21
N PRO A 629 -3.09 -34.10 3.35
CA PRO A 629 -4.16 -35.08 3.18
C PRO A 629 -4.08 -36.25 4.18
N PHE A 630 -3.72 -35.99 5.44
CA PHE A 630 -3.53 -37.06 6.42
C PHE A 630 -4.81 -37.37 7.21
N PRO A 631 -5.06 -38.65 7.54
CA PRO A 631 -6.17 -39.03 8.39
C PRO A 631 -5.83 -38.80 9.87
N LEU A 632 -6.80 -38.28 10.62
CA LEU A 632 -6.76 -38.24 12.09
C LEU A 632 -7.60 -39.39 12.66
N THR A 633 -6.99 -40.24 13.47
CA THR A 633 -7.66 -41.38 14.12
C THR A 633 -7.60 -41.25 15.63
N LYS A 634 -8.75 -41.36 16.31
CA LYS A 634 -8.90 -41.26 17.76
C LYS A 634 -9.41 -42.60 18.31
N THR A 635 -8.60 -43.30 19.10
CA THR A 635 -8.88 -44.67 19.61
C THR A 635 -8.75 -44.81 21.13
N GLY A 636 -8.11 -43.85 21.80
CA GLY A 636 -8.00 -43.84 23.25
C GLY A 636 -9.28 -43.38 23.95
N SER A 637 -9.44 -43.66 25.24
CA SER A 637 -10.64 -43.31 26.01
C SER A 637 -10.72 -41.84 26.44
N SER A 638 -9.67 -41.05 26.23
CA SER A 638 -9.59 -39.64 26.64
C SER A 638 -10.57 -38.71 25.93
N THR A 639 -10.71 -37.49 26.44
CA THR A 639 -11.33 -36.34 25.75
C THR A 639 -10.25 -35.43 25.18
N ASP A 640 -10.04 -35.49 23.87
CA ASP A 640 -8.98 -34.72 23.21
C ASP A 640 -9.54 -33.46 22.54
N THR A 641 -8.87 -32.35 22.77
CA THR A 641 -9.27 -31.03 22.29
C THR A 641 -8.37 -30.58 21.13
N ILE A 642 -8.98 -30.12 20.03
CA ILE A 642 -8.25 -29.52 18.90
C ILE A 642 -8.62 -28.04 18.78
N ASN A 643 -7.62 -27.17 18.87
CA ASN A 643 -7.74 -25.72 18.75
C ASN A 643 -6.88 -25.19 17.60
N GLY A 644 -7.21 -24.00 17.11
CA GLY A 644 -6.57 -23.37 15.96
C GLY A 644 -7.32 -23.60 14.66
N ASN A 645 -6.76 -23.09 13.57
CA ASN A 645 -7.36 -23.14 12.23
C ASN A 645 -6.54 -24.09 11.36
N HIS A 646 -7.13 -25.20 10.94
CA HIS A 646 -6.44 -26.28 10.26
C HIS A 646 -6.97 -26.51 8.84
N THR A 647 -6.13 -27.08 7.98
CA THR A 647 -6.41 -27.27 6.54
C THR A 647 -6.21 -28.70 6.07
N PHE A 648 -5.98 -29.66 6.97
CA PHE A 648 -5.88 -31.07 6.60
C PHE A 648 -7.19 -31.61 6.03
N THR A 649 -7.10 -32.58 5.11
CA THR A 649 -8.24 -33.08 4.32
C THR A 649 -8.37 -34.60 4.30
N GLY A 650 -7.56 -35.34 5.07
CA GLY A 650 -7.57 -36.81 5.03
C GLY A 650 -8.68 -37.47 5.85
N GLY A 651 -9.65 -36.71 6.36
CA GLY A 651 -10.73 -37.20 7.20
C GLY A 651 -10.37 -37.43 8.67
N ILE A 652 -11.40 -37.63 9.48
CA ILE A 652 -11.32 -37.90 10.91
C ILE A 652 -12.08 -39.20 11.21
N THR A 653 -11.48 -40.11 11.98
CA THR A 653 -12.14 -41.31 12.49
C THR A 653 -12.05 -41.36 14.02
N ILE A 654 -13.20 -41.42 14.69
CA ILE A 654 -13.33 -41.50 16.15
C ILE A 654 -13.85 -42.89 16.50
N ASN A 655 -12.96 -43.75 16.99
CA ASN A 655 -13.24 -45.13 17.39
C ASN A 655 -13.61 -45.26 18.86
N ASN A 656 -13.09 -44.37 19.72
CA ASN A 656 -13.34 -44.37 21.16
C ASN A 656 -13.08 -42.99 21.77
N GLY A 657 -13.60 -42.75 22.97
CA GLY A 657 -13.42 -41.48 23.68
C GLY A 657 -14.07 -40.30 22.96
N THR A 658 -13.68 -39.08 23.32
CA THR A 658 -14.29 -37.85 22.81
C THR A 658 -13.28 -37.02 22.04
N LEU A 659 -13.67 -36.48 20.88
CA LEU A 659 -12.93 -35.43 20.17
C LEU A 659 -13.69 -34.11 20.27
N LYS A 660 -12.97 -33.01 20.56
CA LYS A 660 -13.56 -31.72 20.91
C LYS A 660 -12.90 -30.54 20.19
N PRO A 661 -13.47 -30.00 19.10
CA PRO A 661 -12.99 -28.77 18.46
C PRO A 661 -13.20 -27.51 19.34
N GLN A 662 -12.35 -26.50 19.17
CA GLN A 662 -12.50 -25.16 19.77
C GLN A 662 -12.82 -24.05 18.75
N THR A 663 -12.61 -24.31 17.45
CA THR A 663 -12.92 -23.38 16.36
C THR A 663 -13.68 -24.10 15.25
N SER A 664 -14.30 -23.33 14.34
CA SER A 664 -14.99 -23.90 13.17
C SER A 664 -14.02 -24.53 12.15
N GLN A 665 -12.71 -24.28 12.25
CA GLN A 665 -11.69 -24.84 11.35
C GLN A 665 -10.81 -25.90 12.03
N ALA A 666 -11.08 -26.24 13.29
CA ALA A 666 -10.28 -27.20 14.05
C ALA A 666 -10.35 -28.62 13.45
N LEU A 667 -11.43 -28.97 12.75
CA LEU A 667 -11.62 -30.29 12.13
C LEU A 667 -11.12 -30.35 10.67
N GLY A 668 -10.30 -29.38 10.23
CA GLY A 668 -9.65 -29.39 8.92
C GLY A 668 -10.40 -28.61 7.84
N GLY A 669 -10.06 -28.91 6.57
CA GLY A 669 -10.61 -28.27 5.38
C GLY A 669 -12.14 -28.38 5.26
N ASN A 670 -12.76 -27.56 4.40
CA ASN A 670 -14.19 -27.71 4.09
C ASN A 670 -14.46 -29.09 3.47
N GLY A 671 -15.60 -29.71 3.77
CA GLY A 671 -15.96 -31.02 3.19
C GLY A 671 -15.20 -32.19 3.79
N ASN A 672 -14.53 -32.03 4.94
CA ASN A 672 -13.78 -33.13 5.55
C ASN A 672 -14.73 -34.20 6.10
N ASP A 673 -14.42 -35.46 5.86
CA ASP A 673 -15.19 -36.60 6.38
C ASP A 673 -14.95 -36.76 7.89
N ILE A 674 -16.02 -36.92 8.67
CA ILE A 674 -15.95 -37.21 10.11
C ILE A 674 -16.72 -38.49 10.41
N LYS A 675 -15.98 -39.57 10.62
CA LYS A 675 -16.53 -40.88 10.96
C LYS A 675 -16.49 -41.13 12.46
N VAL A 676 -17.64 -41.31 13.09
CA VAL A 676 -17.77 -41.73 14.50
C VAL A 676 -18.23 -43.19 14.54
N ASN A 677 -17.33 -44.09 14.95
CA ASN A 677 -17.66 -45.50 15.15
C ASN A 677 -18.23 -45.74 16.56
N SER A 678 -18.84 -46.90 16.77
CA SER A 678 -19.36 -47.28 18.07
C SER A 678 -18.28 -47.25 19.16
N GLY A 679 -18.50 -46.41 20.17
CA GLY A 679 -17.54 -46.13 21.26
C GLY A 679 -16.97 -44.71 21.22
N GLY A 680 -16.98 -44.06 20.05
CA GLY A 680 -16.52 -42.68 19.87
C GLY A 680 -17.61 -41.62 20.08
N MET A 681 -17.20 -40.39 20.39
CA MET A 681 -18.04 -39.20 20.48
C MET A 681 -17.34 -38.00 19.83
N LEU A 682 -18.07 -37.22 19.04
CA LEU A 682 -17.71 -35.86 18.67
C LEU A 682 -18.51 -34.89 19.54
N ASP A 683 -17.84 -34.14 20.42
CA ASP A 683 -18.44 -32.99 21.11
C ASP A 683 -18.09 -31.71 20.37
N THR A 684 -19.03 -31.22 19.58
CA THR A 684 -18.89 -30.00 18.77
C THR A 684 -18.60 -28.73 19.60
N ASN A 685 -18.87 -28.75 20.90
CA ASN A 685 -18.41 -27.75 21.87
C ASN A 685 -18.75 -26.28 21.51
N GLY A 686 -19.84 -26.04 20.79
CA GLY A 686 -20.17 -24.67 20.36
C GLY A 686 -19.22 -24.09 19.31
N ALA A 687 -18.26 -24.87 18.80
CA ALA A 687 -17.15 -24.38 18.00
C ALA A 687 -17.53 -24.09 16.53
N MET A 688 -18.58 -24.71 16.01
CA MET A 688 -18.97 -24.63 14.59
C MET A 688 -19.80 -23.37 14.31
N THR A 689 -19.17 -22.20 14.44
CA THR A 689 -19.78 -20.88 14.26
C THR A 689 -19.83 -20.39 12.80
N ALA A 690 -19.29 -21.17 11.86
CA ALA A 690 -19.35 -20.95 10.42
C ALA A 690 -19.57 -22.28 9.69
N SER A 691 -20.22 -22.27 8.53
CA SER A 691 -20.46 -23.50 7.76
C SER A 691 -19.20 -23.99 7.05
N ARG A 692 -19.00 -25.30 7.09
CA ARG A 692 -17.81 -26.01 6.59
C ARG A 692 -18.16 -27.23 5.73
N ASP A 693 -19.43 -27.59 5.66
CA ASP A 693 -19.93 -28.80 4.98
C ASP A 693 -19.22 -30.09 5.41
N TYR A 694 -18.95 -30.28 6.70
CA TYR A 694 -18.40 -31.57 7.16
C TYR A 694 -19.38 -32.71 6.90
N ASP A 695 -18.88 -33.84 6.43
CA ASP A 695 -19.70 -35.02 6.14
C ASP A 695 -19.59 -36.01 7.31
N ALA A 696 -20.64 -36.09 8.12
CA ALA A 696 -20.66 -36.94 9.31
C ALA A 696 -21.16 -38.35 8.99
N ILE A 697 -20.38 -39.37 9.37
CA ILE A 697 -20.78 -40.79 9.28
C ILE A 697 -20.78 -41.38 10.69
N ILE A 698 -21.93 -41.75 11.25
CA ILE A 698 -22.03 -42.09 12.68
C ILE A 698 -22.57 -43.49 12.94
N ALA A 699 -22.15 -44.08 14.06
CA ALA A 699 -22.69 -45.31 14.64
C ALA A 699 -22.49 -45.33 16.17
N GLY A 700 -23.34 -46.09 16.86
CA GLY A 700 -23.25 -46.33 18.30
C GLY A 700 -23.85 -45.22 19.16
N THR A 701 -23.87 -45.48 20.47
CA THR A 701 -24.52 -44.61 21.45
C THR A 701 -23.66 -43.44 21.93
N GLY A 702 -22.41 -43.35 21.45
CA GLY A 702 -21.38 -42.47 21.99
C GLY A 702 -20.89 -42.86 23.38
N VAL A 703 -19.96 -42.05 23.90
CA VAL A 703 -19.45 -42.16 25.27
C VAL A 703 -20.59 -41.97 26.28
N ASP A 704 -20.67 -42.87 27.25
CA ASP A 704 -21.69 -42.91 28.31
C ASP A 704 -23.15 -42.86 27.82
N GLY A 705 -23.40 -43.19 26.55
CA GLY A 705 -24.73 -43.12 25.95
C GLY A 705 -25.21 -41.70 25.61
N GLY A 706 -24.33 -40.69 25.69
CA GLY A 706 -24.68 -39.28 25.44
C GLY A 706 -24.91 -38.93 23.96
N GLY A 707 -24.42 -39.74 23.04
CA GLY A 707 -24.53 -39.55 21.59
C GLY A 707 -23.18 -39.61 20.86
N ALA A 708 -23.18 -40.17 19.65
CA ALA A 708 -22.04 -40.15 18.73
C ALA A 708 -21.67 -38.72 18.31
N ILE A 709 -22.66 -37.82 18.18
CA ILE A 709 -22.45 -36.38 18.07
C ILE A 709 -23.26 -35.68 19.15
N VAL A 710 -22.59 -34.77 19.86
CA VAL A 710 -23.18 -33.90 20.87
C VAL A 710 -22.70 -32.47 20.72
N ASN A 711 -23.44 -31.55 21.33
CA ASN A 711 -22.93 -30.23 21.69
C ASN A 711 -23.16 -30.00 23.19
N ASN A 712 -22.10 -30.04 23.99
CA ASN A 712 -22.19 -29.81 25.44
C ASN A 712 -21.86 -28.36 25.86
N SER A 713 -21.91 -27.42 24.92
CA SER A 713 -21.59 -26.00 25.15
C SER A 713 -22.68 -25.10 24.58
N THR A 714 -22.33 -23.88 24.16
CA THR A 714 -23.24 -22.90 23.54
C THR A 714 -23.78 -23.39 22.20
N ASP A 715 -24.98 -22.92 21.87
CA ASP A 715 -25.64 -23.18 20.60
C ASP A 715 -24.78 -22.78 19.39
N HIS A 716 -24.78 -23.63 18.37
CA HIS A 716 -24.32 -23.28 17.03
C HIS A 716 -25.25 -23.87 15.97
N GLN A 717 -25.26 -23.29 14.77
CA GLN A 717 -26.23 -23.64 13.72
C GLN A 717 -25.57 -24.10 12.42
N PHE A 718 -24.26 -24.33 12.46
CA PHE A 718 -23.45 -24.69 11.32
C PHE A 718 -22.57 -25.90 11.65
N GLY A 719 -21.90 -26.44 10.63
CA GLY A 719 -20.84 -27.43 10.80
C GLY A 719 -20.94 -28.57 9.80
N PHE A 720 -22.10 -29.20 9.69
CA PHE A 720 -22.28 -30.41 8.88
C PHE A 720 -23.07 -30.15 7.60
N GLY A 721 -22.56 -30.62 6.47
CA GLY A 721 -23.27 -30.66 5.19
C GLY A 721 -24.15 -31.91 5.10
N SER A 722 -23.69 -33.02 5.66
CA SER A 722 -24.45 -34.27 5.68
C SER A 722 -24.30 -35.07 6.98
N LEU A 723 -25.25 -35.99 7.21
CA LEU A 723 -25.24 -36.97 8.27
C LEU A 723 -25.68 -38.33 7.73
N THR A 724 -24.79 -39.31 7.74
CA THR A 724 -25.06 -40.69 7.29
C THR A 724 -24.92 -41.66 8.46
N LEU A 725 -25.85 -42.61 8.59
CA LEU A 725 -25.72 -43.69 9.57
C LEU A 725 -24.95 -44.87 8.98
N SER A 726 -23.97 -45.37 9.73
CA SER A 726 -23.26 -46.63 9.44
C SER A 726 -23.66 -47.78 10.39
N GLY A 727 -24.56 -47.47 11.33
CA GLY A 727 -25.17 -48.36 12.31
C GLY A 727 -26.20 -47.57 13.12
N ASN A 728 -26.93 -48.24 14.02
CA ASN A 728 -27.80 -47.52 14.97
C ASN A 728 -26.98 -46.51 15.77
N ALA A 729 -27.44 -45.26 15.84
CA ALA A 729 -26.68 -44.18 16.44
C ALA A 729 -27.53 -43.32 17.38
N THR A 730 -26.89 -42.75 18.39
CA THR A 730 -27.50 -41.74 19.29
C THR A 730 -26.90 -40.37 19.00
N VAL A 731 -27.69 -39.30 19.15
CA VAL A 731 -27.27 -37.90 19.05
C VAL A 731 -27.88 -37.08 20.19
N GLY A 732 -27.19 -36.03 20.66
CA GLY A 732 -27.70 -35.28 21.82
C GLY A 732 -26.90 -34.02 22.17
N GLY A 733 -26.82 -33.73 23.47
CA GLY A 733 -26.12 -32.59 24.04
C GLY A 733 -27.00 -31.65 24.87
N ALA A 734 -26.41 -30.53 25.31
CA ALA A 734 -27.06 -29.43 26.02
C ALA A 734 -27.32 -28.21 25.11
N GLY A 735 -26.41 -27.92 24.19
CA GLY A 735 -26.52 -26.85 23.20
C GLY A 735 -27.03 -27.33 21.85
N ARG A 736 -27.54 -26.40 21.05
CA ARG A 736 -27.99 -26.65 19.68
C ARG A 736 -26.83 -26.99 18.73
N TRP A 737 -27.08 -27.89 17.78
CA TRP A 737 -26.26 -28.10 16.59
C TRP A 737 -27.12 -28.49 15.38
N ASP A 738 -26.66 -28.22 14.15
CA ASP A 738 -27.44 -28.45 12.94
C ASP A 738 -26.66 -29.25 11.88
N VAL A 739 -27.39 -30.04 11.08
CA VAL A 739 -27.02 -30.39 9.70
C VAL A 739 -27.58 -29.29 8.81
N ARG A 740 -26.69 -28.48 8.23
CA ARG A 740 -27.01 -27.31 7.42
C ARG A 740 -25.90 -27.07 6.38
N PRO A 741 -26.18 -27.31 5.08
CA PRO A 741 -25.20 -27.13 4.02
C PRO A 741 -24.88 -25.63 3.78
N ILE A 742 -23.71 -25.33 3.20
CA ILE A 742 -23.36 -23.99 2.68
C ILE A 742 -24.33 -23.58 1.57
N VAL A 743 -24.66 -24.53 0.68
CA VAL A 743 -25.61 -24.33 -0.42
C VAL A 743 -26.97 -24.92 -0.01
N ALA A 744 -27.97 -24.05 0.13
CA ALA A 744 -29.32 -24.47 0.50
C ALA A 744 -29.87 -25.54 -0.46
N GLY A 745 -30.41 -26.63 0.10
CA GLY A 745 -30.97 -27.76 -0.62
C GLY A 745 -30.00 -28.92 -0.87
N ASN A 746 -28.71 -28.74 -0.58
CA ASN A 746 -27.70 -29.79 -0.78
C ASN A 746 -27.48 -30.68 0.46
N GLY A 747 -28.16 -30.40 1.57
CA GLY A 747 -27.96 -31.14 2.81
C GLY A 747 -28.54 -32.54 2.71
N VAL A 748 -27.91 -33.52 3.36
CA VAL A 748 -28.40 -34.91 3.34
C VAL A 748 -28.38 -35.49 4.74
N VAL A 749 -29.49 -36.12 5.14
CA VAL A 749 -29.52 -37.06 6.25
C VAL A 749 -29.86 -38.43 5.69
N ASP A 750 -28.92 -39.36 5.72
CA ASP A 750 -29.08 -40.73 5.23
C ASP A 750 -29.18 -41.69 6.42
N LEU A 751 -30.35 -42.30 6.62
CA LEU A 751 -30.56 -43.24 7.72
C LEU A 751 -30.03 -44.65 7.40
N ALA A 752 -29.82 -44.99 6.12
CA ALA A 752 -29.25 -46.25 5.66
C ALA A 752 -29.84 -47.53 6.31
N GLY A 753 -31.14 -47.53 6.63
CA GLY A 753 -31.84 -48.65 7.28
C GLY A 753 -31.72 -48.72 8.81
N PHE A 754 -31.03 -47.77 9.43
CA PHE A 754 -30.73 -47.76 10.86
C PHE A 754 -31.64 -46.83 11.68
N THR A 755 -31.53 -46.93 13.00
CA THR A 755 -32.21 -46.05 13.96
C THR A 755 -31.30 -44.91 14.41
N LEU A 756 -31.76 -43.67 14.25
CA LEU A 756 -31.21 -42.48 14.90
C LEU A 756 -32.01 -42.17 16.18
N THR A 757 -31.37 -42.20 17.34
CA THR A 757 -31.99 -41.86 18.62
C THR A 757 -31.54 -40.49 19.09
N LYS A 758 -32.47 -39.57 19.33
CA LYS A 758 -32.21 -38.29 19.97
C LYS A 758 -32.33 -38.43 21.49
N THR A 759 -31.33 -37.95 22.22
CA THR A 759 -31.35 -37.81 23.68
C THR A 759 -31.04 -36.37 24.09
N GLY A 760 -31.40 -35.99 25.32
CA GLY A 760 -31.16 -34.66 25.85
C GLY A 760 -32.16 -33.60 25.35
N ASN A 761 -32.16 -32.44 26.01
CA ASN A 761 -33.16 -31.39 25.78
C ASN A 761 -32.76 -30.40 24.66
N ASN A 762 -31.58 -30.57 24.06
CA ASN A 762 -31.10 -29.65 23.03
C ASN A 762 -31.85 -29.77 21.70
N PHE A 763 -31.83 -28.69 20.93
CA PHE A 763 -32.33 -28.66 19.56
C PHE A 763 -31.30 -29.24 18.60
N ILE A 764 -31.72 -30.13 17.70
CA ILE A 764 -30.91 -30.55 16.55
C ILE A 764 -31.63 -30.16 15.27
N GLY A 765 -31.01 -29.28 14.49
CA GLY A 765 -31.57 -28.83 13.22
C GLY A 765 -31.22 -29.78 12.09
N ILE A 766 -32.21 -30.16 11.28
CA ILE A 766 -32.01 -30.71 9.94
C ILE A 766 -32.59 -29.66 9.00
N ILE A 767 -31.72 -28.85 8.38
CA ILE A 767 -32.13 -27.62 7.71
C ILE A 767 -31.61 -27.62 6.27
N ASP A 768 -32.50 -27.32 5.32
CA ASP A 768 -32.19 -27.34 3.89
C ASP A 768 -31.59 -28.69 3.43
N SER A 769 -32.04 -29.77 4.09
CA SER A 769 -31.56 -31.13 3.88
C SER A 769 -32.68 -32.08 3.45
N THR A 770 -32.33 -33.06 2.62
CA THR A 770 -33.20 -34.19 2.29
C THR A 770 -32.94 -35.37 3.22
N LEU A 771 -34.01 -35.97 3.76
CA LEU A 771 -33.92 -37.29 4.37
C LEU A 771 -33.91 -38.35 3.25
N SER A 772 -32.89 -39.21 3.25
CA SER A 772 -32.68 -40.23 2.22
C SER A 772 -32.56 -41.62 2.84
N ASN A 773 -32.99 -42.64 2.08
CA ASN A 773 -33.13 -44.04 2.48
C ASN A 773 -34.04 -44.29 3.69
N ASP A 774 -34.58 -45.50 3.80
CA ASP A 774 -35.47 -45.88 4.90
C ASP A 774 -34.70 -45.96 6.23
N GLY A 775 -35.40 -45.78 7.36
CA GLY A 775 -34.81 -45.87 8.70
C GLY A 775 -35.81 -45.44 9.78
N THR A 776 -35.36 -45.34 11.04
CA THR A 776 -36.21 -44.89 12.16
C THR A 776 -35.57 -43.72 12.89
N ILE A 777 -36.34 -42.69 13.22
CA ILE A 777 -35.91 -41.60 14.12
C ILE A 777 -36.70 -41.72 15.42
N ASN A 778 -36.00 -42.02 16.51
CA ASN A 778 -36.56 -42.07 17.86
C ASN A 778 -36.24 -40.76 18.58
N LEU A 779 -37.29 -40.05 19.03
CA LEU A 779 -37.17 -38.84 19.83
C LEU A 779 -37.48 -39.22 21.28
N ASN A 780 -36.45 -39.38 22.11
CA ASN A 780 -36.59 -39.71 23.54
C ASN A 780 -36.54 -38.46 24.42
#